data_AF-A0A238WL78-F1
#
_entry.id   AF-A0A238WL78-F1
#
_cell.length_a   1.000
_cell.length_b   1.000
_cell.length_c   1.000
_cell.angle_alpha   90.00
_cell.angle_beta   90.00
_cell.angle_gamma   90.00
#
_symmetry.space_group_name_H-M   'P 1'
#
loop_
_entity.id
_entity.type
_entity.pdbx_description
1 polymer ?
#
loop_
_entity_poly.entity_id
_entity_poly.type
_entity_poly.pdbx_seq_one_letter_code
_entity_poly.pdbx_strand_id
1 'polypeptide(L)'
;MAGDGDRILSEDRLRGVLDLFERLRERPPWRWRERLRPLLLLLGPDRAASHAAEMLKSRCEDERAPVSHIAADTPATDVAGVLREAKRELSQPSSRARGEPALRFPLLEMALWLRDLREIRLAGERPPPRGAASSERENHLLVRRLTHPPVGDNENTRRRELNRVIRRRGRDVLRDLEEVPGRRATFLSFLEQIAPIGIAVVALVSAGTAAALDLAYAVLAAVVGLAFVTVQIVARTRGWYGVRRFGWFLRQPYVDRDSTGFLGFALGVFDPRPVEPDDHGEQLDLLLVAAFLEDLRRNYRRDYRRAAWARVRYPVLIFEHLSAGHPGVAFVELVERVRADGRASDRLPGFDPLIVVAGVDPAAPASVDPPDPSGLRLLERLARAVRVDVASDEPQSVIAARGLWDRYTREQRRVGALGSRRELRVDVTRDPGGDLPPVRPVRRRPRLAHPALPWIAMVAVAAASVSVISVQVVRYCSPFGISRMPNGECVGITDGSFRFGEDSGGKNNDNRLNKVLDRIESLNDHVMESGKPYATVVYLGPVTADPSIKNKRIDLLAGVQGELIGLAIAQKRFNDAAEGDDLRLRLLVANAGAKFRYAEDVAEQIRGRALKDRSIVAVIGFEQSRRQTQQAIRLLAKSALPLVGTANSYDGTALLDGDAGYSPYYFRLASPNARTARHAAFWARHGDVGGRKADEAVVIYDGDPDDLYSANLATDFQKSFRPGKALMRPYKNPGELNKAVREACQDQPDLFYYAGRSDEFRSFVNVLELSCPKRPLVLADDEIAKYVSDNAEELGRKNTFDLFFTPLAAREAWTWRWIGDQSPQTFYSDYDPGVREMTDDGNDPSGRRPSITRAAVSYDAATLVATVASKVYWQEKALPSAGSVFAALNDPDHDVLRNGASGVLRFGSRNGGHQVIDRPVILATIRQDGTTEVKQVCGRLVAGGQGPADCPPGGGRGGASPK
;
A
#
# COMPACT_ATOMS: atom_id res chain seq x y z
N MET A 1 -59.02 29.54 -58.35
CA MET A 1 -58.75 29.11 -56.97
C MET A 1 -57.92 27.84 -57.06
N ALA A 2 -56.59 27.96 -56.91
CA ALA A 2 -55.66 26.84 -56.91
C ALA A 2 -55.69 26.18 -55.50
N GLY A 3 -55.75 24.85 -55.47
CA GLY A 3 -56.02 24.08 -54.26
C GLY A 3 -54.90 24.15 -53.22
N ASP A 4 -55.31 24.10 -51.95
CA ASP A 4 -54.55 24.18 -50.70
C ASP A 4 -53.57 22.99 -50.47
N GLY A 5 -53.23 22.23 -51.51
CA GLY A 5 -52.55 20.93 -51.42
C GLY A 5 -51.02 20.98 -51.39
N ASP A 6 -50.38 22.10 -51.75
CA ASP A 6 -48.91 22.19 -51.93
C ASP A 6 -48.23 23.09 -50.87
N ARG A 7 -48.91 23.33 -49.73
CA ARG A 7 -48.47 24.28 -48.70
C ARG A 7 -47.39 23.66 -47.80
N ILE A 8 -46.17 24.17 -47.89
CA ILE A 8 -45.07 23.85 -46.97
C ILE A 8 -45.29 24.61 -45.66
N LEU A 9 -45.44 23.88 -44.54
CA LEU A 9 -45.53 24.48 -43.22
C LEU A 9 -44.15 24.98 -42.75
N SER A 10 -44.11 26.12 -42.06
CA SER A 10 -42.88 26.62 -41.43
C SER A 10 -42.40 25.70 -40.30
N GLU A 11 -41.12 25.73 -39.96
CA GLU A 11 -40.52 24.96 -38.86
C GLU A 11 -41.31 25.11 -37.53
N ASP A 12 -41.78 26.33 -37.24
CA ASP A 12 -42.59 26.62 -36.05
C ASP A 12 -43.92 25.85 -36.00
N ARG A 13 -44.50 25.56 -37.16
CA ARG A 13 -45.75 24.80 -37.32
C ARG A 13 -45.50 23.29 -37.33
N LEU A 14 -44.27 22.86 -37.62
CA LEU A 14 -43.83 21.46 -37.53
C LEU A 14 -43.25 21.08 -36.15
N ARG A 15 -43.20 22.01 -35.17
CA ARG A 15 -42.69 21.75 -33.81
C ARG A 15 -43.37 20.56 -33.11
N GLY A 16 -44.66 20.32 -33.36
CA GLY A 16 -45.36 19.14 -32.82
C GLY A 16 -44.82 17.82 -33.37
N VAL A 17 -44.44 17.80 -34.66
CA VAL A 17 -43.80 16.65 -35.32
C VAL A 17 -42.41 16.43 -34.74
N LEU A 18 -41.66 17.51 -34.50
CA LEU A 18 -40.36 17.46 -33.82
C LEU A 18 -40.49 16.89 -32.40
N ASP A 19 -41.42 17.37 -31.56
CA ASP A 19 -41.61 16.82 -30.19
C ASP A 19 -41.98 15.33 -30.22
N LEU A 20 -42.85 14.92 -31.14
CA LEU A 20 -43.17 13.50 -31.32
C LEU A 20 -41.93 12.70 -31.70
N PHE A 21 -41.18 13.15 -32.70
CA PHE A 21 -39.93 12.53 -33.14
C PHE A 21 -38.92 12.39 -32.00
N GLU A 22 -38.75 13.44 -31.20
CA GLU A 22 -37.88 13.46 -30.02
C GLU A 22 -38.24 12.38 -28.99
N ARG A 23 -39.54 12.20 -28.72
CA ARG A 23 -40.04 11.19 -27.78
C ARG A 23 -39.83 9.78 -28.30
N LEU A 24 -40.01 9.57 -29.60
CA LEU A 24 -39.81 8.25 -30.22
C LEU A 24 -38.35 7.81 -30.10
N ARG A 25 -37.42 8.74 -30.31
CA ARG A 25 -35.97 8.47 -30.28
C ARG A 25 -35.32 8.57 -28.90
N GLU A 26 -36.02 8.99 -27.86
CA GLU A 26 -35.48 9.00 -26.50
C GLU A 26 -35.30 7.59 -25.93
N ARG A 27 -34.11 7.31 -25.39
CA ARG A 27 -33.80 6.04 -24.73
C ARG A 27 -34.07 6.10 -23.21
N PRO A 28 -34.92 5.21 -22.65
CA PRO A 28 -35.28 5.24 -21.23
C PRO A 28 -34.08 5.07 -20.27
N PRO A 29 -34.08 5.65 -19.05
CA PRO A 29 -32.98 5.56 -18.07
C PRO A 29 -32.64 4.14 -17.62
N TRP A 30 -33.68 3.32 -17.41
CA TRP A 30 -33.58 1.99 -16.83
C TRP A 30 -33.72 0.92 -17.90
N ARG A 31 -33.35 -0.33 -17.61
CA ARG A 31 -33.61 -1.49 -18.48
C ARG A 31 -35.12 -1.71 -18.59
N TRP A 32 -35.82 -0.87 -19.36
CA TRP A 32 -37.20 -1.12 -19.73
C TRP A 32 -37.24 -2.21 -20.81
N ARG A 33 -38.20 -3.12 -20.63
CA ARG A 33 -38.44 -4.36 -21.38
C ARG A 33 -38.63 -4.09 -22.89
N GLU A 34 -38.45 -5.14 -23.70
CA GLU A 34 -38.45 -5.08 -25.16
C GLU A 34 -39.70 -4.39 -25.71
N ARG A 35 -39.52 -3.35 -26.52
CA ARG A 35 -40.60 -2.68 -27.24
C ARG A 35 -40.23 -2.57 -28.71
N LEU A 36 -41.17 -2.92 -29.58
CA LEU A 36 -41.06 -2.62 -31.01
C LEU A 36 -41.21 -1.12 -31.23
N ARG A 37 -40.42 -0.58 -32.15
CA ARG A 37 -40.48 0.85 -32.50
C ARG A 37 -41.60 1.07 -33.52
N PRO A 38 -42.30 2.23 -33.46
CA PRO A 38 -43.26 2.58 -34.49
C PRO A 38 -42.57 2.92 -35.81
N LEU A 39 -43.35 2.83 -36.88
CA LEU A 39 -43.08 3.46 -38.17
C LEU A 39 -43.75 4.84 -38.16
N LEU A 40 -42.97 5.91 -38.30
CA LEU A 40 -43.49 7.27 -38.44
C LEU A 40 -43.70 7.59 -39.92
N LEU A 41 -44.94 7.85 -40.31
CA LEU A 41 -45.32 8.16 -41.68
C LEU A 41 -45.67 9.65 -41.79
N LEU A 42 -44.88 10.38 -42.58
CA LEU A 42 -45.10 11.79 -42.90
C LEU A 42 -45.97 11.85 -44.16
N LEU A 43 -47.24 12.25 -44.00
CA LEU A 43 -48.22 12.28 -45.08
C LEU A 43 -48.26 13.67 -45.72
N GLY A 44 -48.07 13.73 -47.03
CA GLY A 44 -48.09 14.96 -47.80
C GLY A 44 -47.46 14.75 -49.18
N PRO A 45 -47.58 15.74 -50.08
CA PRO A 45 -46.86 15.69 -51.35
C PRO A 45 -45.35 15.73 -51.12
N ASP A 46 -44.60 15.25 -52.11
CA ASP A 46 -43.15 15.01 -52.06
C ASP A 46 -42.39 16.18 -51.42
N ARG A 47 -42.66 17.42 -51.87
CA ARG A 47 -41.99 18.62 -51.36
C ARG A 47 -42.20 18.86 -49.86
N ALA A 48 -43.41 18.63 -49.36
CA ALA A 48 -43.74 18.85 -47.95
C ALA A 48 -43.15 17.73 -47.07
N ALA A 49 -43.21 16.48 -47.54
CA ALA A 49 -42.61 15.34 -46.85
C ALA A 49 -41.07 15.43 -46.81
N SER A 50 -40.44 15.81 -47.92
CA SER A 50 -39.00 16.10 -48.02
C SER A 50 -38.56 17.19 -47.05
N HIS A 51 -39.30 18.31 -47.00
CA HIS A 51 -38.98 19.41 -46.08
C HIS A 51 -39.01 18.95 -44.62
N ALA A 52 -40.03 18.17 -44.24
CA ALA A 52 -40.11 17.61 -42.90
C ALA A 52 -38.98 16.59 -42.63
N ALA A 53 -38.64 15.72 -43.59
CA ALA A 53 -37.55 14.76 -43.46
C ALA A 53 -36.18 15.43 -43.24
N GLU A 54 -35.86 16.47 -44.01
CA GLU A 54 -34.60 17.21 -43.87
C GLU A 54 -34.53 17.96 -42.52
N MET A 55 -35.65 18.50 -42.05
CA MET A 55 -35.76 19.10 -40.71
C MET A 55 -35.45 18.07 -39.61
N LEU A 56 -35.99 16.85 -39.69
CA LEU A 56 -35.72 15.77 -38.72
C LEU A 56 -34.25 15.32 -38.77
N LYS A 57 -33.64 15.29 -39.96
CA LYS A 57 -32.23 14.94 -40.16
C LYS A 57 -31.31 16.00 -39.58
N SER A 58 -31.50 17.28 -39.93
CA SER A 58 -30.72 18.40 -39.40
C SER A 58 -30.75 18.41 -37.87
N ARG A 59 -31.92 18.15 -37.27
CA ARG A 59 -32.05 18.01 -35.83
C ARG A 59 -31.20 16.88 -35.23
N CYS A 60 -31.10 15.75 -35.91
CA CYS A 60 -30.24 14.65 -35.49
C CYS A 60 -28.75 15.01 -35.59
N GLU A 61 -28.34 15.70 -36.66
CA GLU A 61 -26.95 16.11 -36.89
C GLU A 61 -26.47 17.14 -35.87
N ASP A 62 -27.30 18.13 -35.53
CA ASP A 62 -27.02 19.13 -34.49
C ASP A 62 -26.75 18.48 -33.13
N GLU A 63 -27.52 17.44 -32.80
CA GLU A 63 -27.34 16.66 -31.57
C GLU A 63 -26.25 15.59 -31.69
N ARG A 64 -25.69 15.40 -32.89
CA ARG A 64 -24.78 14.30 -33.25
C ARG A 64 -25.35 12.93 -32.87
N ALA A 65 -26.64 12.75 -33.10
CA ALA A 65 -27.37 11.50 -32.90
C ALA A 65 -27.24 10.61 -34.15
N PRO A 66 -27.27 9.28 -34.02
CA PRO A 66 -27.15 8.40 -35.18
C PRO A 66 -28.36 8.49 -36.10
N VAL A 67 -28.16 8.99 -37.31
CA VAL A 67 -29.18 9.14 -38.34
C VAL A 67 -28.65 8.62 -39.68
N SER A 68 -29.55 8.07 -40.49
CA SER A 68 -29.36 7.87 -41.92
C SER A 68 -30.56 8.46 -42.67
N HIS A 69 -30.29 9.19 -43.74
CA HIS A 69 -31.22 9.87 -44.60
C HIS A 69 -31.08 9.38 -46.04
N ILE A 70 -32.07 8.61 -46.51
CA ILE A 70 -32.11 8.07 -47.85
C ILE A 70 -33.02 8.98 -48.69
N ALA A 71 -32.40 9.74 -49.58
CA ALA A 71 -33.08 10.65 -50.50
C ALA A 71 -33.84 9.88 -51.59
N ALA A 72 -34.87 10.50 -52.17
CA ALA A 72 -35.73 9.85 -53.17
C ALA A 72 -35.00 9.48 -54.49
N ASP A 73 -33.92 10.18 -54.81
CA ASP A 73 -33.06 9.98 -55.99
C ASP A 73 -31.82 9.12 -55.70
N THR A 74 -31.69 8.59 -54.47
CA THR A 74 -30.58 7.74 -54.08
C THR A 74 -30.54 6.49 -54.97
N PRO A 75 -29.38 6.08 -55.52
CA PRO A 75 -29.26 4.98 -56.49
C PRO A 75 -29.45 3.58 -55.87
N ALA A 76 -30.20 3.45 -54.77
CA ALA A 76 -30.50 2.16 -54.17
C ALA A 76 -31.41 1.38 -55.13
N THR A 77 -30.84 0.44 -55.87
CA THR A 77 -31.56 -0.45 -56.79
C THR A 77 -32.27 -1.59 -56.06
N ASP A 78 -31.86 -1.90 -54.83
CA ASP A 78 -32.34 -3.01 -54.02
C ASP A 78 -32.21 -2.76 -52.49
N VAL A 79 -32.65 -3.73 -51.69
CA VAL A 79 -32.60 -3.68 -50.21
C VAL A 79 -31.15 -3.65 -49.68
N ALA A 80 -30.18 -4.26 -50.37
CA ALA A 80 -28.78 -4.17 -49.95
C ALA A 80 -28.21 -2.76 -50.17
N GLY A 81 -28.62 -2.05 -51.22
CA GLY A 81 -28.31 -0.64 -51.44
C GLY A 81 -28.75 0.22 -50.27
N VAL A 82 -30.02 0.06 -49.84
CA VAL A 82 -30.59 0.72 -48.65
C VAL A 82 -29.76 0.43 -47.39
N LEU A 83 -29.38 -0.84 -47.17
CA LEU A 83 -28.58 -1.24 -46.00
C LEU A 83 -27.13 -0.73 -46.04
N ARG A 84 -26.50 -0.67 -47.22
CA ARG A 84 -25.15 -0.11 -47.39
C ARG A 84 -25.15 1.38 -47.06
N GLU A 85 -26.17 2.11 -47.48
CA GLU A 85 -26.32 3.53 -47.18
C GLU A 85 -26.58 3.75 -45.68
N ALA A 86 -27.55 3.02 -45.11
CA ALA A 86 -27.85 3.08 -43.69
C ALA A 86 -26.61 2.79 -42.83
N LYS A 87 -25.83 1.77 -43.18
CA LYS A 87 -24.55 1.46 -42.51
C LYS A 87 -23.56 2.62 -42.60
N ARG A 88 -23.41 3.19 -43.80
CA ARG A 88 -22.46 4.28 -44.08
C ARG A 88 -22.76 5.46 -43.17
N GLU A 89 -23.97 6.01 -43.23
CA GLU A 89 -24.34 7.22 -42.49
C GLU A 89 -24.42 7.01 -40.97
N LEU A 90 -24.97 5.87 -40.52
CA LEU A 90 -25.05 5.56 -39.08
C LEU A 90 -23.67 5.36 -38.43
N SER A 91 -22.63 5.07 -39.22
CA SER A 91 -21.26 4.86 -38.72
C SER A 91 -20.38 6.12 -38.78
N GLN A 92 -20.84 7.22 -39.39
CA GLN A 92 -20.05 8.43 -39.57
C GLN A 92 -19.70 9.15 -38.26
N PRO A 93 -18.60 9.93 -38.20
CA PRO A 93 -18.25 10.74 -37.04
C PRO A 93 -19.27 11.84 -36.69
N SER A 94 -20.00 12.36 -37.69
CA SER A 94 -21.13 13.31 -37.54
C SER A 94 -22.28 12.70 -36.75
N SER A 95 -22.52 11.41 -36.95
CA SER A 95 -23.58 10.60 -36.34
C SER A 95 -23.26 10.10 -34.91
N ARG A 96 -22.32 10.75 -34.20
CA ARG A 96 -22.00 10.43 -32.79
C ARG A 96 -21.56 11.63 -31.95
N ALA A 97 -22.10 11.72 -30.75
CA ALA A 97 -21.70 12.75 -29.78
C ALA A 97 -20.38 12.39 -29.06
N ARG A 98 -19.61 13.41 -28.62
CA ARG A 98 -18.24 13.27 -28.08
C ARG A 98 -18.17 12.24 -26.94
N GLY A 99 -17.27 11.26 -27.03
CA GLY A 99 -17.12 10.19 -26.02
C GLY A 99 -18.02 8.96 -26.24
N GLU A 100 -18.89 8.94 -27.25
CA GLU A 100 -19.59 7.73 -27.68
C GLU A 100 -18.78 6.92 -28.72
N PRO A 101 -18.76 5.58 -28.63
CA PRO A 101 -18.18 4.75 -29.67
C PRO A 101 -19.01 4.84 -30.96
N ALA A 102 -18.39 4.67 -32.13
CA ALA A 102 -19.10 4.57 -33.41
C ALA A 102 -19.97 3.30 -33.45
N LEU A 103 -21.07 3.33 -34.22
CA LEU A 103 -21.87 2.13 -34.50
C LEU A 103 -21.08 1.20 -35.43
N ARG A 104 -21.07 -0.10 -35.09
CA ARG A 104 -20.32 -1.12 -35.84
C ARG A 104 -21.25 -2.19 -36.39
N PHE A 105 -21.03 -2.57 -37.65
CA PHE A 105 -21.89 -3.50 -38.40
C PHE A 105 -21.16 -4.75 -38.94
N PRO A 106 -20.42 -5.51 -38.11
CA PRO A 106 -19.61 -6.63 -38.58
C PRO A 106 -20.41 -7.83 -39.12
N LEU A 107 -21.67 -8.04 -38.68
CA LEU A 107 -22.52 -9.09 -39.24
C LEU A 107 -23.08 -8.65 -40.59
N LEU A 108 -23.58 -7.42 -40.70
CA LEU A 108 -24.10 -6.91 -41.98
C LEU A 108 -23.01 -6.91 -43.06
N GLU A 109 -21.78 -6.48 -42.72
CA GLU A 109 -20.63 -6.53 -43.64
C GLU A 109 -20.37 -7.93 -44.19
N MET A 110 -20.46 -8.94 -43.33
CA MET A 110 -20.25 -10.34 -43.73
C MET A 110 -21.37 -10.83 -44.65
N ALA A 111 -22.62 -10.47 -44.34
CA ALA A 111 -23.78 -10.88 -45.14
C ALA A 111 -23.83 -10.17 -46.51
N LEU A 112 -23.49 -8.87 -46.57
CA LEU A 112 -23.35 -8.11 -47.81
C LEU A 112 -22.26 -8.71 -48.70
N TRP A 113 -21.12 -9.08 -48.11
CA TRP A 113 -20.05 -9.73 -48.86
C TRP A 113 -20.49 -11.08 -49.45
N LEU A 114 -21.26 -11.90 -48.71
CA LEU A 114 -21.80 -13.15 -49.25
C LEU A 114 -22.77 -12.91 -50.41
N ARG A 115 -23.58 -11.85 -50.35
CA ARG A 115 -24.43 -11.43 -51.46
C ARG A 115 -23.61 -11.00 -52.68
N ASP A 116 -22.59 -10.17 -52.51
CA ASP A 116 -21.72 -9.73 -53.61
C ASP A 116 -21.12 -10.93 -54.35
N LEU A 117 -20.68 -11.95 -53.61
CA LEU A 117 -20.15 -13.19 -54.19
C LEU A 117 -21.21 -13.98 -54.97
N ARG A 118 -22.46 -14.01 -54.48
CA ARG A 118 -23.59 -14.64 -55.19
C ARG A 118 -23.87 -13.93 -56.50
N GLU A 119 -23.92 -12.60 -56.49
CA GLU A 119 -24.17 -11.77 -57.67
C GLU A 119 -23.06 -11.93 -58.71
N ILE A 120 -21.80 -11.94 -58.27
CA ILE A 120 -20.65 -12.21 -59.15
C ILE A 120 -20.76 -13.61 -59.78
N ARG A 121 -21.18 -14.64 -59.02
CA ARG A 121 -21.39 -15.99 -59.55
C ARG A 121 -22.54 -16.02 -60.56
N LEU A 122 -23.69 -15.42 -60.25
CA LEU A 122 -24.86 -15.37 -61.13
C LEU A 122 -24.59 -14.60 -62.42
N ALA A 123 -23.70 -13.60 -62.38
CA ALA A 123 -23.24 -12.87 -63.56
C ALA A 123 -22.36 -13.73 -64.50
N GLY A 124 -21.92 -14.91 -64.08
CA GLY A 124 -21.12 -15.85 -64.86
C GLY A 124 -19.65 -15.43 -65.02
N GLU A 125 -19.00 -15.85 -66.11
CA GLU A 125 -17.57 -15.56 -66.37
C GLU A 125 -17.28 -14.11 -66.81
N ARG A 126 -18.15 -13.16 -66.49
CA ARG A 126 -17.94 -11.75 -66.84
C ARG A 126 -16.70 -11.21 -66.09
N PRO A 127 -15.78 -10.52 -66.79
CA PRO A 127 -14.64 -9.88 -66.13
C PRO A 127 -15.14 -8.77 -65.19
N PRO A 128 -14.39 -8.44 -64.13
CA PRO A 128 -14.76 -7.35 -63.22
C PRO A 128 -14.97 -6.04 -63.99
N PRO A 129 -15.92 -5.19 -63.57
CA PRO A 129 -16.20 -3.91 -64.22
C PRO A 129 -14.94 -3.04 -64.36
N ARG A 130 -14.86 -2.23 -65.45
CA ARG A 130 -13.80 -1.23 -65.59
C ARG A 130 -13.91 -0.21 -64.45
N GLY A 131 -12.92 -0.19 -63.55
CA GLY A 131 -12.92 0.64 -62.35
C GLY A 131 -13.18 -0.11 -61.04
N ALA A 132 -13.40 -1.43 -61.08
CA ALA A 132 -13.62 -2.25 -59.88
C ALA A 132 -12.50 -2.07 -58.83
N ALA A 133 -12.91 -1.96 -57.57
CA ALA A 133 -12.00 -1.83 -56.42
C ALA A 133 -11.11 -3.07 -56.27
N SER A 134 -9.97 -2.96 -55.58
CA SER A 134 -9.07 -4.11 -55.34
C SER A 134 -9.79 -5.28 -54.67
N SER A 135 -10.63 -4.98 -53.68
CA SER A 135 -11.47 -5.96 -52.97
C SER A 135 -12.50 -6.65 -53.86
N GLU A 136 -13.05 -5.93 -54.83
CA GLU A 136 -14.02 -6.46 -55.80
C GLU A 136 -13.33 -7.40 -56.81
N ARG A 137 -12.14 -7.04 -57.31
CA ARG A 137 -11.33 -7.93 -58.15
C ARG A 137 -10.92 -9.21 -57.42
N GLU A 138 -10.58 -9.11 -56.14
CA GLU A 138 -10.31 -10.27 -55.30
C GLU A 138 -11.55 -11.17 -55.13
N ASN A 139 -12.75 -10.59 -54.99
CA ASN A 139 -14.00 -11.35 -54.95
C ASN A 139 -14.26 -12.08 -56.28
N HIS A 140 -14.06 -11.46 -57.44
CA HIS A 140 -14.16 -12.13 -58.75
C HIS A 140 -13.17 -13.30 -58.89
N LEU A 141 -11.91 -13.11 -58.45
CA LEU A 141 -10.91 -14.19 -58.44
C LEU A 141 -11.25 -15.31 -57.46
N LEU A 142 -11.89 -14.98 -56.34
CA LEU A 142 -12.34 -15.95 -55.35
C LEU A 142 -13.48 -16.80 -55.90
N VAL A 143 -14.52 -16.17 -56.45
CA VAL A 143 -15.66 -16.87 -57.07
C VAL A 143 -15.14 -17.80 -58.16
N ARG A 144 -14.28 -17.32 -59.07
CA ARG A 144 -13.70 -18.13 -60.15
C ARG A 144 -12.94 -19.36 -59.64
N ARG A 145 -12.18 -19.23 -58.54
CA ARG A 145 -11.46 -20.36 -57.91
C ARG A 145 -12.40 -21.37 -57.25
N LEU A 146 -13.54 -20.92 -56.74
CA LEU A 146 -14.52 -21.76 -56.07
C LEU A 146 -15.45 -22.47 -57.08
N THR A 147 -15.76 -21.83 -58.21
CA THR A 147 -16.60 -22.40 -59.29
C THR A 147 -15.80 -23.29 -60.25
N HIS A 148 -14.53 -22.97 -60.52
CA HIS A 148 -13.64 -23.75 -61.40
C HIS A 148 -12.33 -24.14 -60.67
N PRO A 149 -12.36 -25.14 -59.78
CA PRO A 149 -11.17 -25.55 -59.04
C PRO A 149 -10.13 -26.22 -59.97
N PRO A 150 -8.83 -25.85 -59.88
CA PRO A 150 -7.79 -26.50 -60.67
C PRO A 150 -7.53 -27.93 -60.16
N VAL A 151 -7.94 -28.92 -60.96
CA VAL A 151 -7.60 -30.37 -60.91
C VAL A 151 -7.76 -31.08 -59.56
N GLY A 152 -8.75 -31.99 -59.48
CA GLY A 152 -9.01 -32.89 -58.35
C GLY A 152 -10.18 -32.43 -57.48
N ASP A 153 -11.39 -32.84 -57.83
CA ASP A 153 -12.61 -32.47 -57.11
C ASP A 153 -12.64 -33.11 -55.72
N ASN A 154 -12.37 -32.30 -54.70
CA ASN A 154 -12.62 -32.65 -53.32
C ASN A 154 -13.36 -31.46 -52.71
N GLU A 155 -14.64 -31.64 -52.37
CA GLU A 155 -15.47 -30.66 -51.65
C GLU A 155 -14.72 -30.07 -50.43
N ASN A 156 -13.85 -30.87 -49.83
CA ASN A 156 -12.95 -30.49 -48.74
C ASN A 156 -11.97 -29.36 -49.09
N THR A 157 -11.48 -29.27 -50.32
CA THR A 157 -10.56 -28.22 -50.79
C THR A 157 -11.30 -26.89 -50.93
N ARG A 158 -12.50 -26.90 -51.51
CA ARG A 158 -13.41 -25.74 -51.57
C ARG A 158 -13.76 -25.24 -50.16
N ARG A 159 -14.12 -26.16 -49.25
CA ARG A 159 -14.36 -25.88 -47.82
C ARG A 159 -13.16 -25.22 -47.12
N ARG A 160 -11.93 -25.72 -47.34
CA ARG A 160 -10.71 -25.20 -46.70
C ARG A 160 -10.36 -23.80 -47.18
N GLU A 161 -10.42 -23.55 -48.49
CA GLU A 161 -10.12 -22.22 -49.03
C GLU A 161 -11.18 -21.18 -48.61
N LEU A 162 -12.46 -21.53 -48.66
CA LEU A 162 -13.52 -20.64 -48.19
C LEU A 162 -13.37 -20.33 -46.69
N ASN A 163 -13.07 -21.34 -45.85
CA ASN A 163 -12.84 -21.13 -44.41
C ASN A 163 -11.60 -20.26 -44.14
N ARG A 164 -10.53 -20.40 -44.95
CA ARG A 164 -9.33 -19.56 -44.86
C ARG A 164 -9.66 -18.09 -45.17
N VAL A 165 -10.45 -17.83 -46.22
CA VAL A 165 -10.86 -16.48 -46.61
C VAL A 165 -11.82 -15.88 -45.58
N ILE A 166 -12.82 -16.61 -45.11
CA ILE A 166 -13.73 -16.15 -44.04
C ILE A 166 -12.96 -15.78 -42.77
N ARG A 167 -11.96 -16.58 -42.37
CA ARG A 167 -11.09 -16.28 -41.21
C ARG A 167 -10.15 -15.09 -41.44
N ARG A 168 -9.71 -14.86 -42.69
CA ARG A 168 -8.90 -13.69 -43.04
C ARG A 168 -9.75 -12.42 -43.04
N ARG A 169 -10.89 -12.44 -43.71
CA ARG A 169 -11.82 -11.30 -43.78
C ARG A 169 -12.44 -10.97 -42.43
N GLY A 170 -12.72 -11.97 -41.59
CA GLY A 170 -13.10 -11.75 -40.20
C GLY A 170 -12.04 -11.00 -39.37
N ARG A 171 -10.75 -11.08 -39.75
CA ARG A 171 -9.66 -10.27 -39.17
C ARG A 171 -9.55 -8.90 -39.84
N ASP A 172 -9.70 -8.81 -41.15
CA ASP A 172 -9.58 -7.54 -41.90
C ASP A 172 -10.74 -6.58 -41.59
N VAL A 173 -11.98 -7.09 -41.46
CA VAL A 173 -13.16 -6.33 -40.98
C VAL A 173 -12.93 -5.77 -39.56
N LEU A 174 -12.06 -6.38 -38.76
CA LEU A 174 -11.67 -5.85 -37.45
C LEU A 174 -10.54 -4.82 -37.55
N ARG A 175 -9.64 -4.95 -38.54
CA ARG A 175 -8.43 -4.13 -38.73
C ARG A 175 -8.72 -2.81 -39.45
N ASP A 176 -9.58 -2.81 -40.47
CA ASP A 176 -10.05 -1.59 -41.16
C ASP A 176 -10.86 -0.66 -40.23
N LEU A 177 -11.35 -1.19 -39.11
CA LEU A 177 -12.04 -0.44 -38.05
C LEU A 177 -11.10 0.12 -36.97
N GLU A 178 -9.82 -0.23 -36.97
CA GLU A 178 -8.78 0.30 -36.08
C GLU A 178 -8.00 1.48 -36.70
N GLU A 179 -8.01 1.63 -38.03
CA GLU A 179 -7.15 2.58 -38.76
C GLU A 179 -7.69 4.02 -38.91
N VAL A 180 -8.83 4.39 -38.30
CA VAL A 180 -9.26 5.82 -38.28
C VAL A 180 -8.55 6.56 -37.12
N PRO A 181 -7.83 7.68 -37.37
CA PRO A 181 -6.92 8.29 -36.39
C PRO A 181 -7.70 8.95 -35.24
N GLY A 182 -7.82 8.22 -34.14
CA GLY A 182 -8.41 8.69 -32.88
C GLY A 182 -7.78 8.01 -31.67
N ARG A 183 -6.44 7.97 -31.59
CA ARG A 183 -5.62 7.20 -30.63
C ARG A 183 -6.09 7.23 -29.17
N ARG A 184 -6.74 8.30 -28.69
CA ARG A 184 -7.14 8.43 -27.29
C ARG A 184 -8.51 7.79 -26.98
N ALA A 185 -9.50 7.90 -27.87
CA ALA A 185 -10.86 7.44 -27.58
C ALA A 185 -11.01 5.91 -27.67
N THR A 186 -10.36 5.29 -28.66
CA THR A 186 -10.36 3.84 -28.84
C THR A 186 -9.59 3.15 -27.71
N PHE A 187 -8.44 3.71 -27.32
CA PHE A 187 -7.61 3.23 -26.21
C PHE A 187 -8.35 3.34 -24.86
N LEU A 188 -9.05 4.45 -24.60
CA LEU A 188 -9.87 4.63 -23.39
C LEU A 188 -11.05 3.64 -23.34
N SER A 189 -11.71 3.35 -24.47
CA SER A 189 -12.80 2.35 -24.52
C SER A 189 -12.30 0.91 -24.33
N PHE A 190 -11.05 0.63 -24.73
CA PHE A 190 -10.40 -0.66 -24.55
C PHE A 190 -9.97 -0.85 -23.09
N LEU A 191 -9.48 0.22 -22.45
CA LEU A 191 -9.06 0.23 -21.04
C LEU A 191 -10.22 0.32 -20.03
N GLU A 192 -11.37 0.88 -20.40
CA GLU A 192 -12.60 0.87 -19.57
C GLU A 192 -13.04 -0.56 -19.18
N GLN A 193 -12.65 -1.59 -19.95
CA GLN A 193 -12.95 -2.99 -19.64
C GLN A 193 -11.92 -3.65 -18.69
N ILE A 194 -10.77 -3.02 -18.47
CA ILE A 194 -9.64 -3.53 -17.66
C ILE A 194 -9.58 -2.84 -16.29
N ALA A 195 -10.02 -1.58 -16.21
CA ALA A 195 -9.95 -0.73 -15.02
C ALA A 195 -10.54 -1.33 -13.71
N PRO A 196 -11.67 -2.07 -13.69
CA PRO A 196 -12.22 -2.61 -12.44
C PRO A 196 -11.29 -3.63 -11.76
N ILE A 197 -10.49 -4.36 -12.54
CA ILE A 197 -9.58 -5.40 -12.04
C ILE A 197 -8.24 -4.77 -11.63
N GLY A 198 -7.75 -3.78 -12.37
CA GLY A 198 -6.58 -3.01 -11.97
C GLY A 198 -6.78 -2.30 -10.62
N ILE A 199 -7.98 -1.76 -10.38
CA ILE A 199 -8.37 -1.18 -9.08
C ILE A 199 -8.39 -2.25 -7.98
N ALA A 200 -8.91 -3.45 -8.25
CA ALA A 200 -8.91 -4.53 -7.27
C ALA A 200 -7.49 -5.03 -6.92
N VAL A 201 -6.58 -5.08 -7.90
CA VAL A 201 -5.18 -5.47 -7.68
C VAL A 201 -4.43 -4.37 -6.91
N VAL A 202 -4.60 -3.09 -7.25
CA VAL A 202 -4.00 -1.96 -6.50
C VAL A 202 -4.61 -1.83 -5.08
N ALA A 203 -5.90 -2.11 -4.92
CA ALA A 203 -6.57 -2.16 -3.62
C ALA A 203 -6.11 -3.37 -2.78
N LEU A 204 -5.89 -4.53 -3.39
CA LEU A 204 -5.30 -5.70 -2.72
C LEU A 204 -3.84 -5.45 -2.33
N VAL A 205 -3.07 -4.76 -3.18
CA VAL A 205 -1.71 -4.33 -2.84
C VAL A 205 -1.75 -3.34 -1.68
N SER A 206 -2.68 -2.39 -1.62
CA SER A 206 -2.76 -1.43 -0.51
C SER A 206 -3.38 -1.98 0.78
N ALA A 207 -4.27 -2.97 0.71
CA ALA A 207 -4.87 -3.62 1.88
C ALA A 207 -3.99 -4.76 2.44
N GLY A 208 -3.20 -5.44 1.59
CA GLY A 208 -2.31 -6.54 1.99
C GLY A 208 -0.90 -6.13 2.43
N THR A 209 -0.45 -4.90 2.11
CA THR A 209 0.93 -4.44 2.41
C THR A 209 1.07 -3.68 3.73
N ALA A 210 0.02 -3.64 4.56
CA ALA A 210 0.13 -3.12 5.92
C ALA A 210 0.80 -4.09 6.91
N ALA A 211 1.19 -5.31 6.49
CA ALA A 211 1.62 -6.36 7.43
C ALA A 211 2.97 -7.04 7.15
N ALA A 212 3.64 -6.83 6.02
CA ALA A 212 4.96 -7.42 5.79
C ALA A 212 5.76 -6.65 4.73
N LEU A 213 6.88 -6.06 5.16
CA LEU A 213 7.87 -5.52 4.25
C LEU A 213 8.65 -6.68 3.63
N ASP A 214 8.36 -6.98 2.37
CA ASP A 214 9.37 -7.47 1.46
C ASP A 214 9.16 -6.80 0.10
N LEU A 215 10.14 -5.99 -0.32
CA LEU A 215 10.15 -5.30 -1.62
C LEU A 215 9.90 -6.30 -2.78
N ALA A 216 10.32 -7.56 -2.58
CA ALA A 216 10.09 -8.67 -3.49
C ALA A 216 8.61 -8.98 -3.75
N TYR A 217 7.74 -8.95 -2.73
CA TYR A 217 6.30 -9.23 -2.91
C TYR A 217 5.58 -8.07 -3.61
N ALA A 218 5.99 -6.83 -3.36
CA ALA A 218 5.47 -5.67 -4.07
C ALA A 218 5.82 -5.72 -5.57
N VAL A 219 7.07 -6.09 -5.90
CA VAL A 219 7.52 -6.28 -7.28
C VAL A 219 6.82 -7.47 -7.93
N LEU A 220 6.69 -8.61 -7.24
CA LEU A 220 5.97 -9.78 -7.74
C LEU A 220 4.51 -9.45 -8.06
N ALA A 221 3.81 -8.74 -7.16
CA ALA A 221 2.43 -8.32 -7.39
C ALA A 221 2.32 -7.36 -8.58
N ALA A 222 3.27 -6.43 -8.74
CA ALA A 222 3.32 -5.54 -9.90
C ALA A 222 3.56 -6.31 -11.21
N VAL A 223 4.48 -7.29 -11.20
CA VAL A 223 4.79 -8.14 -12.35
C VAL A 223 3.60 -9.03 -12.71
N VAL A 224 2.94 -9.66 -11.73
CA VAL A 224 1.73 -10.47 -11.94
C VAL A 224 0.59 -9.61 -12.47
N GLY A 225 0.41 -8.41 -11.93
CA GLY A 225 -0.56 -7.42 -12.44
C GLY A 225 -0.29 -7.04 -13.90
N LEU A 226 0.97 -6.74 -14.23
CA LEU A 226 1.39 -6.39 -15.59
C LEU A 226 1.24 -7.57 -16.56
N ALA A 227 1.63 -8.77 -16.14
CA ALA A 227 1.50 -10.00 -16.93
C ALA A 227 0.03 -10.33 -17.21
N PHE A 228 -0.85 -10.20 -16.21
CA PHE A 228 -2.29 -10.42 -16.37
C PHE A 228 -2.92 -9.40 -17.33
N VAL A 229 -2.56 -8.11 -17.21
CA VAL A 229 -3.00 -7.06 -18.15
C VAL A 229 -2.52 -7.40 -19.58
N THR A 230 -1.27 -7.82 -19.73
CA THR A 230 -0.68 -8.20 -21.02
C THR A 230 -1.37 -9.41 -21.63
N VAL A 231 -1.66 -10.46 -20.84
CA VAL A 231 -2.41 -11.65 -21.29
C VAL A 231 -3.83 -11.29 -21.72
N GLN A 232 -4.53 -10.40 -21.00
CA GLN A 232 -5.87 -9.93 -21.40
C GLN A 232 -5.84 -9.11 -22.68
N ILE A 233 -4.83 -8.27 -22.87
CA ILE A 233 -4.59 -7.52 -24.12
C ILE A 233 -4.36 -8.51 -25.27
N VAL A 234 -3.47 -9.48 -25.10
CA VAL A 234 -3.13 -10.49 -26.13
C VAL A 234 -4.31 -11.40 -26.44
N ALA A 235 -5.05 -11.89 -25.44
CA ALA A 235 -6.21 -12.77 -25.65
C ALA A 235 -7.38 -12.07 -26.38
N ARG A 236 -7.50 -10.74 -26.26
CA ARG A 236 -8.51 -9.94 -26.96
C ARG A 236 -8.09 -9.45 -28.34
N THR A 237 -6.81 -9.17 -28.56
CA THR A 237 -6.29 -8.75 -29.88
C THR A 237 -6.04 -9.95 -30.80
N ARG A 238 -5.72 -11.13 -30.26
CA ARG A 238 -5.41 -12.33 -31.04
C ARG A 238 -6.66 -13.19 -31.26
N GLY A 239 -7.50 -12.83 -32.24
CA GLY A 239 -8.37 -13.70 -33.09
C GLY A 239 -9.39 -14.68 -32.47
N TRP A 240 -9.32 -15.05 -31.19
CA TRP A 240 -10.09 -16.16 -30.61
C TRP A 240 -11.59 -15.83 -30.46
N TYR A 241 -11.92 -14.53 -30.37
CA TYR A 241 -13.31 -14.04 -30.34
C TYR A 241 -13.99 -13.93 -31.71
N GLY A 242 -13.25 -13.96 -32.82
CA GLY A 242 -13.81 -13.85 -34.17
C GLY A 242 -14.73 -15.02 -34.53
N VAL A 243 -14.35 -16.24 -34.14
CA VAL A 243 -15.09 -17.47 -34.47
C VAL A 243 -16.40 -17.58 -33.67
N ARG A 244 -16.44 -17.13 -32.41
CA ARG A 244 -17.68 -17.10 -31.61
C ARG A 244 -18.70 -16.06 -32.10
N ARG A 245 -18.25 -14.97 -32.75
CA ARG A 245 -19.10 -13.84 -33.15
C ARG A 245 -19.99 -14.14 -34.37
N PHE A 246 -19.49 -14.95 -35.30
CA PHE A 246 -20.21 -15.40 -36.50
C PHE A 246 -21.10 -16.64 -36.26
N GLY A 247 -20.99 -17.27 -35.08
CA GLY A 247 -21.93 -18.31 -34.65
C GLY A 247 -23.38 -17.84 -34.50
N TRP A 248 -23.66 -16.53 -34.64
CA TRP A 248 -25.00 -15.99 -34.75
C TRP A 248 -25.70 -16.40 -36.07
N PHE A 249 -24.98 -16.44 -37.19
CA PHE A 249 -25.52 -16.83 -38.49
C PHE A 249 -26.10 -18.26 -38.50
N LEU A 250 -25.42 -19.17 -37.77
CA LEU A 250 -25.84 -20.56 -37.57
C LEU A 250 -27.22 -20.74 -36.92
N ARG A 251 -27.74 -19.70 -36.29
CA ARG A 251 -28.96 -19.76 -35.49
C ARG A 251 -30.12 -19.03 -36.16
N GLN A 252 -29.92 -18.50 -37.36
CA GLN A 252 -30.95 -17.76 -38.08
C GLN A 252 -31.90 -18.72 -38.80
N PRO A 253 -33.21 -18.43 -38.83
CA PRO A 253 -34.20 -19.28 -39.50
C PRO A 253 -34.10 -19.24 -41.04
N TYR A 254 -33.40 -18.23 -41.58
CA TYR A 254 -33.18 -18.02 -43.02
C TYR A 254 -31.99 -18.81 -43.58
N VAL A 255 -31.38 -19.65 -42.75
CA VAL A 255 -30.23 -20.47 -43.11
C VAL A 255 -30.67 -21.93 -43.02
N ASP A 256 -30.62 -22.64 -44.13
CA ASP A 256 -31.02 -24.05 -44.22
C ASP A 256 -30.28 -24.90 -43.18
N ARG A 257 -31.05 -25.70 -42.42
CA ARG A 257 -30.58 -26.42 -41.23
C ARG A 257 -29.85 -27.73 -41.57
N ASP A 258 -29.97 -28.23 -42.80
CA ASP A 258 -29.45 -29.55 -43.19
C ASP A 258 -27.98 -29.55 -43.63
N SER A 259 -27.29 -28.40 -43.64
CA SER A 259 -25.86 -28.32 -43.98
C SER A 259 -24.97 -27.94 -42.78
N THR A 260 -23.70 -28.39 -42.81
CA THR A 260 -22.66 -28.38 -41.76
C THR A 260 -22.23 -27.01 -41.14
N GLY A 261 -23.14 -26.04 -41.02
CA GLY A 261 -22.96 -24.75 -40.38
C GLY A 261 -22.93 -23.55 -41.35
N PHE A 262 -22.47 -22.39 -40.90
CA PHE A 262 -22.37 -21.13 -41.67
C PHE A 262 -21.50 -21.31 -42.91
N LEU A 263 -20.55 -22.25 -42.84
CA LEU A 263 -19.75 -22.66 -43.98
C LEU A 263 -20.59 -23.39 -45.03
N GLY A 264 -21.58 -24.21 -44.65
CA GLY A 264 -22.53 -24.88 -45.55
C GLY A 264 -23.45 -23.89 -46.26
N PHE A 265 -24.01 -22.92 -45.53
CA PHE A 265 -24.75 -21.79 -46.12
C PHE A 265 -23.89 -20.99 -47.10
N ALA A 266 -22.69 -20.60 -46.67
CA ALA A 266 -21.75 -19.89 -47.53
C ALA A 266 -21.34 -20.72 -48.75
N LEU A 267 -21.29 -22.06 -48.66
CA LEU A 267 -21.04 -22.96 -49.79
C LEU A 267 -22.24 -23.11 -50.72
N GLY A 268 -23.47 -23.04 -50.20
CA GLY A 268 -24.70 -23.02 -51.00
C GLY A 268 -24.76 -21.82 -51.94
N VAL A 269 -24.18 -20.69 -51.53
CA VAL A 269 -23.96 -19.52 -52.41
C VAL A 269 -23.05 -19.85 -53.62
N PHE A 270 -22.23 -20.90 -53.54
CA PHE A 270 -21.26 -21.29 -54.57
C PHE A 270 -21.54 -22.65 -55.25
N ASP A 271 -22.53 -23.44 -54.82
CA ASP A 271 -22.79 -24.79 -55.35
C ASP A 271 -23.57 -24.72 -56.69
N PRO A 272 -23.10 -25.34 -57.79
CA PRO A 272 -23.72 -25.22 -59.12
C PRO A 272 -24.87 -26.22 -59.40
N ARG A 273 -25.56 -26.76 -58.39
CA ARG A 273 -26.68 -27.71 -58.63
C ARG A 273 -27.89 -27.00 -59.27
N PRO A 274 -28.66 -27.68 -60.16
CA PRO A 274 -29.71 -27.05 -60.94
C PRO A 274 -30.96 -26.85 -60.06
N VAL A 275 -31.55 -25.67 -60.16
CA VAL A 275 -32.72 -25.15 -59.40
C VAL A 275 -32.35 -24.66 -58.00
N GLU A 276 -31.85 -23.40 -57.93
CA GLU A 276 -32.06 -22.59 -56.72
C GLU A 276 -33.58 -22.54 -56.48
N PRO A 277 -34.06 -22.80 -55.25
CA PRO A 277 -35.44 -22.48 -54.90
C PRO A 277 -35.74 -21.00 -55.18
N ASP A 278 -36.91 -20.70 -55.73
CA ASP A 278 -37.31 -19.34 -56.12
C ASP A 278 -37.24 -18.32 -54.96
N ASP A 279 -37.22 -18.78 -53.70
CA ASP A 279 -37.20 -17.98 -52.47
C ASP A 279 -35.79 -17.64 -51.95
N HIS A 280 -34.71 -18.15 -52.55
CA HIS A 280 -33.35 -18.00 -52.01
C HIS A 280 -32.87 -16.54 -51.94
N GLY A 281 -33.30 -15.70 -52.89
CA GLY A 281 -33.02 -14.26 -52.88
C GLY A 281 -33.70 -13.53 -51.72
N GLU A 282 -34.95 -13.88 -51.43
CA GLU A 282 -35.73 -13.33 -50.32
C GLU A 282 -35.17 -13.75 -48.95
N GLN A 283 -34.72 -15.00 -48.82
CA GLN A 283 -34.02 -15.49 -47.61
C GLN A 283 -32.73 -14.71 -47.32
N LEU A 284 -31.98 -14.33 -48.37
CA LEU A 284 -30.77 -13.53 -48.22
C LEU A 284 -31.06 -12.08 -47.79
N ASP A 285 -32.11 -11.47 -48.33
CA ASP A 285 -32.56 -10.13 -47.91
C ASP A 285 -33.05 -10.13 -46.46
N LEU A 286 -33.76 -11.18 -46.03
CA LEU A 286 -34.12 -11.40 -44.62
C LEU A 286 -32.89 -11.52 -43.72
N LEU A 287 -31.85 -12.24 -44.18
CA LEU A 287 -30.60 -12.39 -43.45
C LEU A 287 -29.84 -11.06 -43.31
N LEU A 288 -29.82 -10.25 -44.36
CA LEU A 288 -29.20 -8.92 -44.37
C LEU A 288 -29.86 -7.98 -43.37
N VAL A 289 -31.19 -7.90 -43.38
CA VAL A 289 -31.96 -7.09 -42.44
C VAL A 289 -31.78 -7.61 -41.00
N ALA A 290 -31.79 -8.92 -40.79
CA ALA A 290 -31.53 -9.51 -39.47
C ALA A 290 -30.13 -9.20 -38.93
N ALA A 291 -29.11 -9.24 -39.79
CA ALA A 291 -27.74 -8.92 -39.43
C ALA A 291 -27.59 -7.44 -39.03
N PHE A 292 -28.22 -6.53 -39.78
CA PHE A 292 -28.26 -5.11 -39.48
C PHE A 292 -28.91 -4.82 -38.12
N LEU A 293 -30.09 -5.38 -37.85
CA LEU A 293 -30.80 -5.18 -36.59
C LEU A 293 -30.05 -5.79 -35.39
N GLU A 294 -29.39 -6.95 -35.56
CA GLU A 294 -28.57 -7.56 -34.50
C GLU A 294 -27.32 -6.72 -34.19
N ASP A 295 -26.66 -6.16 -35.21
CA ASP A 295 -25.52 -5.29 -34.99
C ASP A 295 -25.92 -4.03 -34.22
N LEU A 296 -27.04 -3.40 -34.58
CA LEU A 296 -27.59 -2.29 -33.79
C LEU A 296 -27.91 -2.74 -32.35
N ARG A 297 -28.56 -3.89 -32.17
CA ARG A 297 -28.86 -4.45 -30.84
C ARG A 297 -27.60 -4.61 -29.98
N ARG A 298 -26.51 -5.11 -30.54
CA ARG A 298 -25.21 -5.27 -29.86
C ARG A 298 -24.60 -3.92 -29.45
N ASN A 299 -24.73 -2.90 -30.28
CA ASN A 299 -24.21 -1.55 -29.99
C ASN A 299 -25.02 -0.81 -28.90
N TYR A 300 -26.27 -1.22 -28.66
CA TYR A 300 -27.20 -0.59 -27.71
C TYR A 300 -27.52 -1.44 -26.47
N ARG A 301 -26.94 -2.63 -26.33
CA ARG A 301 -27.12 -3.52 -25.17
C ARG A 301 -26.45 -2.95 -23.92
N ARG A 302 -27.21 -2.81 -22.82
CA ARG A 302 -26.68 -2.40 -21.50
C ARG A 302 -26.11 -3.59 -20.75
N ASP A 303 -24.86 -3.98 -21.05
CA ASP A 303 -24.11 -4.98 -20.29
C ASP A 303 -23.15 -4.29 -19.29
N TYR A 304 -22.15 -5.03 -18.77
CA TYR A 304 -21.12 -4.49 -17.89
C TYR A 304 -20.22 -3.44 -18.58
N ARG A 305 -20.35 -3.25 -19.91
CA ARG A 305 -19.59 -2.27 -20.69
C ARG A 305 -20.29 -0.92 -20.58
N ARG A 306 -19.64 0.05 -19.94
CA ARG A 306 -20.20 1.39 -19.66
C ARG A 306 -20.48 2.23 -20.92
N ALA A 307 -19.79 1.96 -22.04
CA ALA A 307 -19.92 2.75 -23.26
C ALA A 307 -21.36 2.80 -23.84
N ALA A 308 -22.13 1.71 -23.75
CA ALA A 308 -23.53 1.69 -24.21
C ALA A 308 -24.50 2.38 -23.23
N TRP A 309 -24.08 2.72 -22.02
CA TRP A 309 -24.87 3.48 -21.04
C TRP A 309 -24.85 4.99 -21.34
N ALA A 310 -23.87 5.47 -22.11
CA ALA A 310 -23.77 6.86 -22.53
C ALA A 310 -24.79 7.25 -23.62
N ARG A 311 -25.29 6.28 -24.41
CA ARG A 311 -26.26 6.53 -25.49
C ARG A 311 -27.64 6.86 -24.93
N VAL A 312 -28.13 8.07 -25.22
CA VAL A 312 -29.46 8.55 -24.79
C VAL A 312 -30.49 8.62 -25.93
N ARG A 313 -30.07 8.43 -27.19
CA ARG A 313 -30.93 8.40 -28.38
C ARG A 313 -30.86 7.06 -29.11
N TYR A 314 -31.95 6.69 -29.77
CA TYR A 314 -32.03 5.57 -30.70
C TYR A 314 -31.57 5.98 -32.11
N PRO A 315 -31.03 5.05 -32.93
CA PRO A 315 -30.69 5.29 -34.32
C PRO A 315 -31.96 5.45 -35.17
N VAL A 316 -31.93 6.39 -36.10
CA VAL A 316 -33.07 6.72 -36.97
C VAL A 316 -32.69 6.48 -38.43
N LEU A 317 -33.58 5.85 -39.19
CA LEU A 317 -33.52 5.76 -40.65
C LEU A 317 -34.69 6.57 -41.24
N ILE A 318 -34.38 7.55 -42.06
CA ILE A 318 -35.34 8.48 -42.66
C ILE A 318 -35.35 8.22 -44.17
N PHE A 319 -36.50 7.81 -44.70
CA PHE A 319 -36.79 7.82 -46.13
C PHE A 319 -37.49 9.13 -46.46
N GLU A 320 -36.86 9.94 -47.31
CA GLU A 320 -37.39 11.26 -47.69
C GLU A 320 -38.78 11.13 -48.33
N HIS A 321 -38.90 10.21 -49.28
CA HIS A 321 -40.16 9.82 -49.91
C HIS A 321 -40.13 8.36 -50.35
N LEU A 322 -41.23 7.62 -50.16
CA LEU A 322 -41.41 6.25 -50.63
C LEU A 322 -42.47 6.19 -51.73
N SER A 323 -42.08 5.69 -52.90
CA SER A 323 -42.98 5.33 -53.99
C SER A 323 -43.12 3.80 -54.11
N ALA A 324 -44.11 3.32 -54.87
CA ALA A 324 -44.43 1.90 -55.00
C ALA A 324 -43.25 1.01 -55.44
N GLY A 325 -42.34 1.56 -56.27
CA GLY A 325 -41.16 0.86 -56.77
C GLY A 325 -39.89 1.07 -55.94
N HIS A 326 -39.93 1.90 -54.88
CA HIS A 326 -38.75 2.20 -54.09
C HIS A 326 -38.37 1.01 -53.17
N PRO A 327 -37.10 0.53 -53.18
CA PRO A 327 -36.69 -0.63 -52.36
C PRO A 327 -36.87 -0.44 -50.84
N GLY A 328 -37.01 0.80 -50.38
CA GLY A 328 -37.38 1.14 -49.01
C GLY A 328 -38.74 0.54 -48.56
N VAL A 329 -39.69 0.34 -49.48
CA VAL A 329 -40.97 -0.33 -49.18
C VAL A 329 -40.72 -1.80 -48.79
N ALA A 330 -39.95 -2.52 -49.61
CA ALA A 330 -39.55 -3.90 -49.32
C ALA A 330 -38.71 -3.99 -48.04
N PHE A 331 -37.80 -3.03 -47.80
CA PHE A 331 -37.03 -2.97 -46.56
C PHE A 331 -37.92 -2.86 -45.31
N VAL A 332 -38.94 -1.99 -45.32
CA VAL A 332 -39.87 -1.85 -44.18
C VAL A 332 -40.63 -3.16 -43.93
N GLU A 333 -41.12 -3.82 -45.00
CA GLU A 333 -41.80 -5.11 -44.91
C GLU A 333 -40.87 -6.21 -44.34
N LEU A 334 -39.62 -6.26 -44.80
CA LEU A 334 -38.61 -7.21 -44.32
C LEU A 334 -38.19 -6.92 -42.87
N VAL A 335 -38.08 -5.66 -42.45
CA VAL A 335 -37.81 -5.30 -41.04
C VAL A 335 -38.91 -5.85 -40.14
N GLU A 336 -40.17 -5.66 -40.52
CA GLU A 336 -41.29 -6.17 -39.74
C GLU A 336 -41.38 -7.71 -39.79
N ARG A 337 -41.02 -8.33 -40.91
CA ARG A 337 -40.91 -9.79 -41.01
C ARG A 337 -39.77 -10.36 -40.15
N VAL A 338 -38.61 -9.72 -40.10
CA VAL A 338 -37.51 -10.13 -39.20
C VAL A 338 -37.87 -9.90 -37.73
N ARG A 339 -38.54 -8.78 -37.41
CA ARG A 339 -39.11 -8.53 -36.08
C ARG A 339 -40.13 -9.61 -35.71
N ALA A 340 -40.88 -10.10 -36.68
CA ALA A 340 -41.77 -11.23 -36.54
C ALA A 340 -40.99 -12.54 -36.33
N ASP A 341 -40.09 -12.98 -37.20
CA ASP A 341 -39.48 -14.31 -37.10
C ASP A 341 -38.57 -14.52 -35.88
N GLY A 342 -38.06 -13.43 -35.28
CA GLY A 342 -37.49 -13.45 -33.93
C GLY A 342 -38.41 -14.07 -32.86
N ARG A 343 -39.71 -14.28 -33.15
CA ARG A 343 -40.74 -15.03 -32.40
C ARG A 343 -40.36 -16.48 -32.08
N ALA A 344 -39.61 -17.16 -32.96
CA ALA A 344 -39.49 -18.63 -32.94
C ALA A 344 -38.28 -19.19 -32.16
N SER A 345 -37.30 -18.35 -31.82
CA SER A 345 -36.10 -18.79 -31.09
C SER A 345 -36.21 -18.39 -29.61
N ASP A 346 -36.54 -19.36 -28.76
CA ASP A 346 -36.90 -19.20 -27.34
C ASP A 346 -35.76 -18.71 -26.40
N ARG A 347 -34.72 -18.07 -26.93
CA ARG A 347 -33.47 -17.82 -26.22
C ARG A 347 -33.07 -16.37 -25.99
N LEU A 348 -33.89 -15.37 -26.37
CA LEU A 348 -33.94 -14.01 -25.80
C LEU A 348 -34.86 -13.13 -26.68
N PRO A 349 -35.89 -12.45 -26.14
CA PRO A 349 -36.71 -11.57 -26.95
C PRO A 349 -35.90 -10.33 -27.35
N GLY A 350 -35.91 -9.99 -28.64
CA GLY A 350 -34.97 -9.04 -29.24
C GLY A 350 -35.35 -7.58 -28.97
N PHE A 351 -34.58 -6.88 -28.14
CA PHE A 351 -34.58 -5.41 -28.10
C PHE A 351 -34.20 -4.86 -29.48
N ASP A 352 -35.04 -4.00 -30.06
CA ASP A 352 -34.77 -3.32 -31.34
C ASP A 352 -34.65 -1.80 -31.15
N PRO A 353 -33.45 -1.23 -31.39
CA PRO A 353 -33.24 0.20 -31.27
C PRO A 353 -33.69 1.00 -32.50
N LEU A 354 -33.97 0.43 -33.67
CA LEU A 354 -34.16 1.19 -34.91
C LEU A 354 -35.54 1.86 -35.04
N ILE A 355 -35.54 3.15 -35.33
CA ILE A 355 -36.74 3.94 -35.70
C ILE A 355 -36.70 4.21 -37.19
N VAL A 356 -37.84 3.96 -37.87
CA VAL A 356 -37.99 4.24 -39.29
C VAL A 356 -38.99 5.37 -39.47
N VAL A 357 -38.60 6.36 -40.27
CA VAL A 357 -39.44 7.48 -40.70
C VAL A 357 -39.55 7.43 -42.22
N ALA A 358 -40.74 7.61 -42.78
CA ALA A 358 -40.93 7.63 -44.22
C ALA A 358 -41.94 8.69 -44.66
N GLY A 359 -41.59 9.50 -45.65
CA GLY A 359 -42.53 10.33 -46.40
C GLY A 359 -43.37 9.49 -47.37
N VAL A 360 -44.69 9.68 -47.38
CA VAL A 360 -45.61 8.94 -48.26
C VAL A 360 -46.72 9.86 -48.75
N ASP A 361 -46.93 9.92 -50.06
CA ASP A 361 -48.12 10.55 -50.63
C ASP A 361 -49.36 9.66 -50.35
N PRO A 362 -50.40 10.16 -49.65
CA PRO A 362 -51.62 9.40 -49.37
C PRO A 362 -52.40 8.96 -50.63
N ALA A 363 -52.11 9.53 -51.80
CA ALA A 363 -52.66 9.15 -53.09
C ALA A 363 -51.81 8.10 -53.85
N ALA A 364 -50.61 7.74 -53.37
CA ALA A 364 -49.71 6.85 -54.07
C ALA A 364 -50.27 5.40 -54.21
N PRO A 365 -50.16 4.79 -55.41
CA PRO A 365 -50.58 3.40 -55.63
C PRO A 365 -49.65 2.41 -54.88
N ALA A 366 -50.14 1.23 -54.51
CA ALA A 366 -49.31 0.22 -53.81
C ALA A 366 -48.37 -0.60 -54.71
N SER A 367 -48.58 -0.59 -56.03
CA SER A 367 -47.80 -1.33 -57.04
C SER A 367 -47.55 -0.47 -58.29
N VAL A 368 -46.58 -0.87 -59.10
CA VAL A 368 -46.19 -0.22 -60.37
C VAL A 368 -47.07 -0.67 -61.55
N ASP A 369 -47.74 -1.83 -61.42
CA ASP A 369 -48.72 -2.39 -62.39
C ASP A 369 -50.05 -1.60 -62.41
N PRO A 370 -50.84 -1.60 -63.51
CA PRO A 370 -51.83 -0.57 -63.79
C PRO A 370 -52.88 -0.41 -62.67
N PRO A 371 -53.26 0.84 -62.34
CA PRO A 371 -54.06 1.14 -61.17
C PRO A 371 -55.48 0.61 -61.33
N ASP A 372 -55.83 -0.43 -60.56
CA ASP A 372 -57.22 -0.64 -60.19
C ASP A 372 -57.64 0.52 -59.26
N PRO A 373 -58.66 1.33 -59.58
CA PRO A 373 -59.15 2.38 -58.68
C PRO A 373 -59.68 1.84 -57.34
N SER A 374 -59.93 0.52 -57.21
CA SER A 374 -60.19 -0.17 -55.94
C SER A 374 -58.96 -0.82 -55.28
N GLY A 375 -57.76 -0.65 -55.85
CA GLY A 375 -56.52 -1.24 -55.37
C GLY A 375 -56.04 -0.68 -54.03
N LEU A 376 -55.26 -1.50 -53.31
CA LEU A 376 -54.63 -1.12 -52.05
C LEU A 376 -53.73 0.12 -52.26
N ARG A 377 -53.78 1.10 -51.36
CA ARG A 377 -52.86 2.26 -51.40
C ARG A 377 -51.53 1.93 -50.73
N LEU A 378 -50.45 2.61 -51.11
CA LEU A 378 -49.11 2.38 -50.51
C LEU A 378 -49.12 2.60 -49.00
N LEU A 379 -49.83 3.64 -48.55
CA LEU A 379 -50.04 3.93 -47.13
C LEU A 379 -50.67 2.74 -46.37
N GLU A 380 -51.63 2.06 -46.98
CA GLU A 380 -52.31 0.92 -46.38
C GLU A 380 -51.45 -0.34 -46.40
N ARG A 381 -50.64 -0.52 -47.46
CA ARG A 381 -49.62 -1.58 -47.55
C ARG A 381 -48.61 -1.49 -46.42
N LEU A 382 -47.99 -0.33 -46.22
CA LEU A 382 -47.02 -0.08 -45.15
C LEU A 382 -47.66 -0.21 -43.76
N ALA A 383 -48.87 0.31 -43.58
CA ALA A 383 -49.60 0.17 -42.32
C ALA A 383 -49.92 -1.29 -42.00
N ARG A 384 -50.30 -2.10 -42.99
CA ARG A 384 -50.58 -3.53 -42.80
C ARG A 384 -49.32 -4.30 -42.41
N ALA A 385 -48.17 -3.99 -43.00
CA ALA A 385 -46.90 -4.62 -42.67
C ALA A 385 -46.47 -4.43 -41.20
N VAL A 386 -46.84 -3.29 -40.60
CA VAL A 386 -46.45 -2.91 -39.24
C VAL A 386 -47.45 -3.40 -38.18
N ARG A 387 -48.68 -3.77 -38.57
CA ARG A 387 -49.71 -4.25 -37.65
C ARG A 387 -49.34 -5.60 -37.04
N VAL A 388 -49.56 -5.71 -35.74
CA VAL A 388 -49.35 -6.97 -35.00
C VAL A 388 -50.71 -7.53 -34.64
N ASP A 389 -51.02 -8.71 -35.14
CA ASP A 389 -52.19 -9.44 -34.69
C ASP A 389 -51.90 -10.09 -33.34
N VAL A 390 -52.67 -9.72 -32.32
CA VAL A 390 -52.45 -10.16 -30.94
C VAL A 390 -53.36 -11.35 -30.60
N ALA A 391 -54.40 -11.63 -31.40
CA ALA A 391 -55.40 -12.65 -31.10
C ALA A 391 -56.17 -13.14 -32.36
N SER A 392 -55.48 -13.67 -33.36
CA SER A 392 -56.11 -14.11 -34.62
C SER A 392 -56.80 -15.47 -34.58
N ASP A 393 -56.45 -16.34 -33.63
CA ASP A 393 -56.82 -17.77 -33.69
C ASP A 393 -57.68 -18.19 -32.49
N GLU A 394 -58.82 -18.86 -32.72
CA GLU A 394 -59.56 -19.52 -31.64
C GLU A 394 -58.85 -20.83 -31.23
N PRO A 395 -58.48 -21.02 -29.96
CA PRO A 395 -57.74 -22.21 -29.55
C PRO A 395 -58.64 -23.44 -29.55
N GLN A 396 -58.29 -24.46 -30.36
CA GLN A 396 -59.05 -25.71 -30.45
C GLN A 396 -58.76 -26.72 -29.31
N SER A 397 -57.85 -26.41 -28.37
CA SER A 397 -57.53 -27.26 -27.21
C SER A 397 -56.97 -26.46 -26.02
N VAL A 398 -56.93 -27.06 -24.82
CA VAL A 398 -56.35 -26.43 -23.60
C VAL A 398 -54.86 -26.13 -23.76
N ILE A 399 -54.11 -27.01 -24.43
CA ILE A 399 -52.69 -26.78 -24.74
C ILE A 399 -52.54 -25.61 -25.72
N ALA A 400 -53.40 -25.54 -26.74
CA ALA A 400 -53.44 -24.42 -27.68
C ALA A 400 -53.84 -23.11 -26.98
N ALA A 401 -54.78 -23.14 -26.03
CA ALA A 401 -55.21 -21.98 -25.26
C ALA A 401 -54.08 -21.44 -24.36
N ARG A 402 -53.32 -22.32 -23.69
CA ARG A 402 -52.13 -21.93 -22.92
C ARG A 402 -51.05 -21.34 -23.81
N GLY A 403 -50.75 -22.00 -24.94
CA GLY A 403 -49.81 -21.50 -25.93
C GLY A 403 -50.22 -20.14 -26.50
N LEU A 404 -51.52 -19.94 -26.74
CA LEU A 404 -52.09 -18.66 -27.17
C LEU A 404 -51.97 -17.59 -26.08
N TRP A 405 -52.27 -17.91 -24.82
CA TRP A 405 -52.13 -16.98 -23.70
C TRP A 405 -50.67 -16.55 -23.50
N ASP A 406 -49.72 -17.47 -23.59
CA ASP A 406 -48.29 -17.16 -23.49
C ASP A 406 -47.80 -16.32 -24.69
N ARG A 407 -48.35 -16.52 -25.90
CA ARG A 407 -48.10 -15.66 -27.06
C ARG A 407 -48.72 -14.27 -26.87
N TYR A 408 -49.99 -14.19 -26.48
CA TYR A 408 -50.72 -12.95 -26.19
C TYR A 408 -49.98 -12.09 -25.17
N THR A 409 -49.59 -12.69 -24.04
CA THR A 409 -48.88 -11.99 -22.97
C THR A 409 -47.49 -11.51 -23.39
N ARG A 410 -46.80 -12.25 -24.27
CA ARG A 410 -45.52 -11.82 -24.86
C ARG A 410 -45.72 -10.67 -25.86
N GLU A 411 -46.70 -10.77 -26.75
CA GLU A 411 -46.97 -9.73 -27.75
C GLU A 411 -47.47 -8.43 -27.12
N GLN A 412 -48.33 -8.49 -26.10
CA GLN A 412 -48.71 -7.32 -25.30
C GLN A 412 -47.50 -6.58 -24.72
N ARG A 413 -46.48 -7.30 -24.24
CA ARG A 413 -45.25 -6.68 -23.71
C ARG A 413 -44.44 -6.01 -24.81
N ARG A 414 -44.43 -6.55 -26.03
CA ARG A 414 -43.66 -6.06 -27.19
C ARG A 414 -44.26 -4.84 -27.87
N VAL A 415 -45.58 -4.79 -28.02
CA VAL A 415 -46.28 -3.65 -28.65
C VAL A 415 -46.35 -2.43 -27.73
N GLY A 416 -46.21 -2.64 -26.41
CA GLY A 416 -46.11 -1.56 -25.44
C GLY A 416 -47.29 -0.58 -25.48
N ALA A 417 -47.01 0.72 -25.33
CA ALA A 417 -48.04 1.77 -25.28
C ALA A 417 -48.70 2.09 -26.64
N LEU A 418 -48.18 1.56 -27.75
CA LEU A 418 -48.67 1.86 -29.10
C LEU A 418 -49.74 0.86 -29.58
N GLY A 419 -49.89 -0.28 -28.90
CA GLY A 419 -50.87 -1.31 -29.26
C GLY A 419 -50.59 -2.00 -30.61
N SER A 420 -51.59 -2.70 -31.14
CA SER A 420 -51.48 -3.49 -32.40
C SER A 420 -51.22 -2.64 -33.65
N ARG A 421 -51.55 -1.34 -33.60
CA ARG A 421 -51.27 -0.35 -34.64
C ARG A 421 -50.01 0.44 -34.30
N ARG A 422 -48.87 0.01 -34.85
CA ARG A 422 -47.57 0.67 -34.64
C ARG A 422 -47.21 1.68 -35.73
N GLU A 423 -48.17 2.01 -36.61
CA GLU A 423 -48.04 3.11 -37.56
C GLU A 423 -48.49 4.44 -36.94
N LEU A 424 -47.61 5.45 -36.93
CA LEU A 424 -47.94 6.82 -36.54
C LEU A 424 -48.03 7.67 -37.80
N ARG A 425 -49.25 8.08 -38.16
CA ARG A 425 -49.52 8.86 -39.37
C ARG A 425 -49.63 10.33 -39.01
N VAL A 426 -48.80 11.17 -39.62
CA VAL A 426 -48.75 12.60 -39.36
C VAL A 426 -48.88 13.33 -40.69
N ASP A 427 -49.99 14.04 -40.89
CA ASP A 427 -50.18 14.90 -42.05
C ASP A 427 -49.38 16.18 -41.87
N VAL A 428 -48.34 16.38 -42.69
CA VAL A 428 -47.41 17.51 -42.60
C VAL A 428 -47.90 18.74 -43.36
N THR A 429 -49.06 18.66 -44.02
CA THR A 429 -49.69 19.78 -44.75
C THR A 429 -50.76 20.49 -43.93
N ARG A 430 -51.33 19.81 -42.93
CA ARG A 430 -52.37 20.37 -42.06
C ARG A 430 -51.76 21.18 -40.93
N ASP A 431 -52.11 22.47 -40.86
CA ASP A 431 -51.76 23.30 -39.71
C ASP A 431 -52.43 22.73 -38.45
N PRO A 432 -51.68 22.33 -37.42
CA PRO A 432 -52.23 21.70 -36.23
C PRO A 432 -53.14 22.62 -35.40
N GLY A 433 -53.08 23.94 -35.60
CA GLY A 433 -53.97 24.93 -34.95
C GLY A 433 -53.91 24.90 -33.41
N GLY A 434 -53.05 25.73 -32.81
CA GLY A 434 -52.96 25.90 -31.35
C GLY A 434 -51.52 26.08 -30.85
N ASP A 435 -51.37 26.25 -29.53
CA ASP A 435 -50.05 26.29 -28.88
C ASP A 435 -49.40 24.91 -28.89
N LEU A 436 -48.38 24.75 -29.73
CA LEU A 436 -47.59 23.52 -29.80
C LEU A 436 -46.67 23.41 -28.57
N PRO A 437 -46.57 22.23 -27.93
CA PRO A 437 -45.67 22.05 -26.81
C PRO A 437 -44.22 22.32 -27.23
N PRO A 438 -43.38 22.91 -26.35
CA PRO A 438 -41.98 23.14 -26.66
C PRO A 438 -41.26 21.81 -26.89
N VAL A 439 -40.39 21.79 -27.90
CA VAL A 439 -39.52 20.63 -28.19
C VAL A 439 -38.68 20.34 -26.94
N ARG A 440 -38.82 19.13 -26.38
CA ARG A 440 -38.12 18.78 -25.14
C ARG A 440 -36.60 18.86 -25.31
N PRO A 441 -35.88 19.43 -24.32
CA PRO A 441 -34.43 19.47 -24.36
C PRO A 441 -33.83 18.06 -24.23
N VAL A 442 -32.67 17.88 -24.85
CA VAL A 442 -31.94 16.61 -24.82
C VAL A 442 -31.63 16.21 -23.39
N ARG A 443 -31.97 14.97 -23.04
CA ARG A 443 -31.62 14.41 -21.74
C ARG A 443 -30.11 14.38 -21.54
N ARG A 444 -29.62 14.97 -20.44
CA ARG A 444 -28.21 14.94 -20.07
C ARG A 444 -27.74 13.50 -19.81
N ARG A 445 -26.52 13.20 -20.27
CA ARG A 445 -25.89 11.89 -20.03
C ARG A 445 -25.67 11.66 -18.53
N PRO A 446 -25.87 10.43 -18.04
CA PRO A 446 -25.64 10.13 -16.63
C PRO A 446 -24.15 10.27 -16.27
N ARG A 447 -23.84 11.04 -15.22
CA ARG A 447 -22.46 11.31 -14.75
C ARG A 447 -21.69 10.01 -14.45
N LEU A 448 -22.37 8.98 -13.94
CA LEU A 448 -21.80 7.67 -13.64
C LEU A 448 -21.41 6.84 -14.88
N ALA A 449 -21.93 7.20 -16.06
CA ALA A 449 -21.54 6.59 -17.34
C ALA A 449 -20.44 7.37 -18.07
N HIS A 450 -19.85 8.39 -17.42
CA HIS A 450 -18.77 9.16 -18.02
C HIS A 450 -17.51 8.30 -18.16
N PRO A 451 -16.84 8.27 -19.32
CA PRO A 451 -15.71 7.38 -19.56
C PRO A 451 -14.47 7.67 -18.69
N ALA A 452 -14.40 8.87 -18.10
CA ALA A 452 -13.33 9.26 -17.17
C ALA A 452 -13.55 8.81 -15.71
N LEU A 453 -14.76 8.43 -15.31
CA LEU A 453 -15.07 8.08 -13.90
C LEU A 453 -14.18 6.95 -13.32
N PRO A 454 -13.92 5.82 -14.03
CA PRO A 454 -13.03 4.78 -13.50
C PRO A 454 -11.58 5.29 -13.32
N TRP A 455 -11.14 6.24 -14.14
CA TRP A 455 -9.80 6.85 -14.02
C TRP A 455 -9.70 7.78 -12.81
N ILE A 456 -10.73 8.60 -12.56
CA ILE A 456 -10.79 9.45 -11.37
C ILE A 456 -10.76 8.59 -10.10
N ALA A 457 -11.53 7.50 -10.07
CA ALA A 457 -11.51 6.56 -8.95
C ALA A 457 -10.13 5.92 -8.75
N MET A 458 -9.47 5.51 -9.84
CA MET A 458 -8.12 4.94 -9.78
C MET A 458 -7.08 5.94 -9.23
N VAL A 459 -7.11 7.19 -9.72
CA VAL A 459 -6.20 8.25 -9.24
C VAL A 459 -6.47 8.57 -7.77
N ALA A 460 -7.73 8.62 -7.34
CA ALA A 460 -8.08 8.88 -5.94
C ALA A 460 -7.57 7.76 -5.01
N VAL A 461 -7.72 6.49 -5.40
CA VAL A 461 -7.18 5.35 -4.65
C VAL A 461 -5.65 5.39 -4.61
N ALA A 462 -4.98 5.66 -5.74
CA ALA A 462 -3.53 5.76 -5.77
C ALA A 462 -2.99 6.90 -4.88
N ALA A 463 -3.63 8.08 -4.91
CA ALA A 463 -3.27 9.22 -4.07
C ALA A 463 -3.47 8.92 -2.57
N ALA A 464 -4.55 8.22 -2.21
CA ALA A 464 -4.80 7.78 -0.84
C ALA A 464 -3.71 6.81 -0.36
N SER A 465 -3.33 5.82 -1.17
CA SER A 465 -2.27 4.85 -0.84
C SER A 465 -0.90 5.52 -0.65
N VAL A 466 -0.52 6.44 -1.56
CA VAL A 466 0.74 7.19 -1.42
C VAL A 466 0.74 8.02 -0.13
N SER A 467 -0.38 8.67 0.20
CA SER A 467 -0.49 9.48 1.42
C SER A 467 -0.29 8.66 2.70
N VAL A 468 -0.88 7.45 2.77
CA VAL A 468 -0.70 6.56 3.94
C VAL A 468 0.76 6.12 4.09
N ILE A 469 1.41 5.72 2.99
CA ILE A 469 2.82 5.31 2.99
C ILE A 469 3.72 6.46 3.42
N SER A 470 3.52 7.67 2.88
CA SER A 470 4.31 8.85 3.25
C SER A 470 4.18 9.21 4.72
N VAL A 471 2.99 9.11 5.32
CA VAL A 471 2.78 9.41 6.75
C VAL A 471 3.46 8.37 7.64
N GLN A 472 3.41 7.08 7.27
CA GLN A 472 4.03 6.01 8.06
C GLN A 472 5.56 6.12 8.08
N VAL A 473 6.18 6.41 6.92
CA VAL A 473 7.65 6.55 6.82
C VAL A 473 8.19 7.75 7.60
N VAL A 474 7.42 8.85 7.68
CA VAL A 474 7.86 10.06 8.41
C VAL A 474 7.74 9.91 9.92
N ARG A 475 6.72 9.18 10.42
CA ARG A 475 6.44 9.09 11.87
C ARG A 475 7.07 7.88 12.57
N TYR A 476 7.31 6.80 11.85
CA TYR A 476 7.75 5.54 12.46
C TYR A 476 9.02 5.03 11.80
N CYS A 477 9.96 4.56 12.61
CA CYS A 477 11.13 3.83 12.11
C CYS A 477 10.81 2.34 11.91
N SER A 478 9.88 1.82 12.71
CA SER A 478 9.25 0.52 12.52
C SER A 478 7.79 0.64 12.94
N PRO A 479 6.85 0.03 12.20
CA PRO A 479 5.43 0.05 12.56
C PRO A 479 5.17 -0.62 13.93
N PHE A 480 6.12 -1.40 14.45
CA PHE A 480 6.01 -2.17 15.70
C PHE A 480 6.63 -1.45 16.90
N GLY A 481 6.17 -0.23 17.19
CA GLY A 481 6.50 0.45 18.45
C GLY A 481 7.83 1.21 18.47
N ILE A 482 8.42 1.52 17.30
CA ILE A 482 9.59 2.40 17.20
C ILE A 482 9.21 3.69 16.46
N SER A 483 9.20 4.80 17.19
CA SER A 483 8.83 6.11 16.67
C SER A 483 10.06 6.86 16.17
N ARG A 484 9.89 7.64 15.09
CA ARG A 484 10.91 8.57 14.61
C ARG A 484 10.70 9.93 15.28
N MET A 485 11.68 10.37 16.04
CA MET A 485 11.63 11.64 16.79
C MET A 485 12.03 12.83 15.89
N PRO A 486 11.69 14.08 16.27
CA PRO A 486 11.94 15.25 15.44
C PRO A 486 13.41 15.49 15.05
N ASN A 487 14.35 15.03 15.87
CA ASN A 487 15.80 15.10 15.59
C ASN A 487 16.33 13.95 14.72
N GLY A 488 15.45 13.06 14.24
CA GLY A 488 15.79 11.92 13.39
C GLY A 488 16.02 10.61 14.15
N GLU A 489 16.11 10.62 15.48
CA GLU A 489 16.37 9.42 16.26
C GLU A 489 15.18 8.45 16.27
N CYS A 490 15.49 7.15 16.22
CA CYS A 490 14.51 6.09 16.38
C CYS A 490 14.45 5.65 17.85
N VAL A 491 13.27 5.78 18.46
CA VAL A 491 13.05 5.63 19.90
C VAL A 491 11.90 4.66 20.13
N GLY A 492 12.06 3.72 21.07
CA GLY A 492 11.04 2.72 21.37
C GLY A 492 11.61 1.42 21.94
N ILE A 493 10.79 0.38 21.96
CA ILE A 493 11.09 -0.92 22.60
C ILE A 493 11.21 -2.03 21.56
N THR A 494 12.30 -2.79 21.62
CA THR A 494 12.55 -3.96 20.77
C THR A 494 12.89 -5.18 21.62
N ASP A 495 12.69 -6.37 21.11
CA ASP A 495 13.18 -7.65 21.65
C ASP A 495 14.56 -8.03 21.11
N GLY A 496 15.28 -7.04 20.61
CA GLY A 496 16.52 -7.25 19.90
C GLY A 496 16.35 -7.33 18.39
N SER A 497 15.16 -7.44 17.79
CA SER A 497 14.96 -7.53 16.32
C SER A 497 15.16 -6.22 15.54
N PHE A 498 14.87 -5.07 16.17
CA PHE A 498 15.13 -3.76 15.58
C PHE A 498 16.52 -3.23 15.94
N ARG A 499 17.25 -2.73 14.94
CA ARG A 499 18.55 -2.07 15.12
C ARG A 499 18.35 -0.54 15.05
N PHE A 500 18.57 0.14 16.17
CA PHE A 500 18.33 1.58 16.29
C PHE A 500 19.35 2.40 15.50
N GLY A 501 18.94 3.32 14.63
CA GLY A 501 19.89 4.13 13.84
C GLY A 501 19.27 5.32 13.12
N GLU A 502 20.11 6.23 12.62
CA GLU A 502 19.72 7.52 12.03
C GLU A 502 18.71 7.34 10.86
N ASP A 503 18.96 6.39 9.96
CA ASP A 503 18.15 6.18 8.74
C ASP A 503 17.28 4.90 8.75
N SER A 504 17.40 4.10 9.82
CA SER A 504 16.74 2.81 10.10
C SER A 504 16.26 1.96 8.90
N GLY A 505 17.20 1.65 8.01
CA GLY A 505 17.38 0.32 7.41
C GLY A 505 18.24 -0.61 8.29
N GLY A 506 18.10 -0.51 9.63
CA GLY A 506 18.70 -1.45 10.59
C GLY A 506 20.16 -1.21 11.01
N LYS A 507 20.68 0.01 11.01
CA LYS A 507 22.10 0.29 11.33
C LYS A 507 22.26 1.51 12.25
N ASN A 508 22.83 1.33 13.45
CA ASN A 508 23.16 2.44 14.36
C ASN A 508 24.33 3.30 13.83
N ASN A 509 24.65 4.43 14.48
CA ASN A 509 25.64 5.40 13.96
C ASN A 509 26.99 4.78 13.53
N ASP A 510 27.43 3.70 14.19
CA ASP A 510 28.71 3.02 13.92
C ASP A 510 28.62 1.47 13.84
N ASN A 511 27.40 0.94 13.80
CA ASN A 511 26.98 -0.46 13.90
C ASN A 511 27.42 -1.26 15.14
N ARG A 512 28.04 -0.64 16.16
CA ARG A 512 28.71 -1.40 17.23
C ARG A 512 27.78 -2.19 18.15
N LEU A 513 26.48 -1.89 18.15
CA LEU A 513 25.50 -2.60 18.98
C LEU A 513 24.79 -3.72 18.23
N ASN A 514 25.00 -3.87 16.91
CA ASN A 514 24.19 -4.80 16.11
C ASN A 514 24.39 -6.25 16.56
N LYS A 515 25.64 -6.68 16.75
CA LYS A 515 25.97 -8.07 17.16
C LYS A 515 25.43 -8.46 18.53
N VAL A 516 25.50 -7.55 19.51
CA VAL A 516 24.90 -7.81 20.83
C VAL A 516 23.36 -7.81 20.75
N LEU A 517 22.75 -6.98 19.90
CA LEU A 517 21.31 -7.02 19.66
C LEU A 517 20.88 -8.31 18.94
N ASP A 518 21.65 -8.79 17.95
CA ASP A 518 21.44 -10.09 17.29
C ASP A 518 21.46 -11.22 18.33
N ARG A 519 22.39 -11.15 19.30
CA ARG A 519 22.49 -12.16 20.35
C ARG A 519 21.29 -12.11 21.31
N ILE A 520 20.84 -10.92 21.71
CA ILE A 520 19.65 -10.75 22.54
C ILE A 520 18.39 -11.25 21.84
N GLU A 521 18.23 -10.94 20.55
CA GLU A 521 17.13 -11.45 19.71
C GLU A 521 17.13 -12.98 19.72
N SER A 522 18.27 -13.60 19.40
CA SER A 522 18.41 -15.05 19.42
C SER A 522 18.07 -15.64 20.79
N LEU A 523 18.59 -15.09 21.89
CA LEU A 523 18.27 -15.58 23.23
C LEU A 523 16.77 -15.45 23.56
N ASN A 524 16.13 -14.35 23.14
CA ASN A 524 14.70 -14.16 23.32
C ASN A 524 13.87 -15.14 22.49
N ASP A 525 14.24 -15.40 21.25
CA ASP A 525 13.57 -16.37 20.38
C ASP A 525 13.62 -17.76 21.01
N HIS A 526 14.78 -18.18 21.54
CA HIS A 526 14.90 -19.46 22.25
C HIS A 526 13.97 -19.52 23.48
N VAL A 527 13.80 -18.42 24.24
CA VAL A 527 12.84 -18.38 25.34
C VAL A 527 11.40 -18.55 24.83
N MET A 528 11.03 -17.83 23.77
CA MET A 528 9.67 -17.86 23.22
C MET A 528 9.33 -19.21 22.58
N GLU A 529 10.25 -19.79 21.80
CA GLU A 529 10.09 -21.09 21.13
C GLU A 529 9.99 -22.24 22.12
N SER A 530 10.62 -22.11 23.28
CA SER A 530 10.63 -23.17 24.29
C SER A 530 9.26 -23.43 24.94
N GLY A 531 8.33 -22.48 24.88
CA GLY A 531 7.01 -22.56 25.49
C GLY A 531 6.99 -22.71 27.02
N LYS A 532 8.13 -22.50 27.70
CA LYS A 532 8.25 -22.62 29.16
C LYS A 532 7.95 -21.30 29.88
N PRO A 533 7.68 -21.34 31.20
CA PRO A 533 7.53 -20.16 32.04
C PRO A 533 8.70 -19.18 31.91
N TYR A 534 8.41 -17.89 31.75
CA TYR A 534 9.44 -16.85 31.68
C TYR A 534 9.00 -15.54 32.35
N ALA A 535 10.00 -14.75 32.76
CA ALA A 535 9.84 -13.37 33.18
C ALA A 535 10.61 -12.45 32.23
N THR A 536 10.07 -11.27 31.99
CA THR A 536 10.62 -10.27 31.08
C THR A 536 11.18 -9.10 31.87
N VAL A 537 12.40 -8.68 31.53
CA VAL A 537 13.03 -7.47 32.04
C VAL A 537 13.24 -6.49 30.90
N VAL A 538 12.96 -5.21 31.14
CA VAL A 538 13.19 -4.15 30.15
C VAL A 538 14.45 -3.38 30.51
N TYR A 539 15.44 -3.35 29.63
CA TYR A 539 16.59 -2.46 29.73
C TYR A 539 16.25 -1.09 29.10
N LEU A 540 16.36 0.00 29.87
CA LEU A 540 16.22 1.37 29.40
C LEU A 540 17.58 2.05 29.33
N GLY A 541 18.04 2.37 28.11
CA GLY A 541 19.35 2.98 27.87
C GLY A 541 19.38 3.90 26.64
N PRO A 542 20.49 4.64 26.43
CA PRO A 542 20.70 5.48 25.27
C PRO A 542 21.33 4.66 24.14
N VAL A 543 20.52 3.81 23.49
CA VAL A 543 20.94 2.85 22.44
C VAL A 543 21.17 3.53 21.08
N THR A 544 21.07 4.86 21.02
CA THR A 544 21.44 5.71 19.88
C THR A 544 22.39 6.82 20.29
N ALA A 545 23.21 7.25 19.35
CA ALA A 545 24.04 8.44 19.47
C ALA A 545 23.36 9.65 18.83
N ASP A 546 23.70 10.86 19.30
CA ASP A 546 23.06 12.09 18.85
C ASP A 546 23.36 12.34 17.36
N PRO A 547 22.35 12.45 16.48
CA PRO A 547 22.54 12.67 15.04
C PRO A 547 23.30 13.96 14.69
N SER A 548 23.32 14.96 15.58
CA SER A 548 24.06 16.20 15.35
C SER A 548 25.58 16.02 15.38
N ILE A 549 26.07 14.92 15.95
CA ILE A 549 27.50 14.63 16.08
C ILE A 549 28.03 14.04 14.77
N LYS A 550 28.61 14.91 13.93
CA LYS A 550 29.16 14.50 12.61
C LYS A 550 30.36 13.56 12.70
N ASN A 551 31.13 13.62 13.79
CA ASN A 551 32.28 12.74 13.96
C ASN A 551 31.81 11.41 14.56
N LYS A 552 31.57 10.41 13.71
CA LYS A 552 30.99 9.12 14.10
C LYS A 552 31.95 8.22 14.91
N ARG A 553 33.16 8.71 15.23
CA ARG A 553 34.22 8.04 16.01
C ARG A 553 34.33 8.55 17.46
N ILE A 554 33.27 9.13 18.03
CA ILE A 554 33.24 9.42 19.47
C ILE A 554 32.71 8.17 20.18
N ASP A 555 33.35 7.78 21.29
CA ASP A 555 33.10 6.57 22.09
C ASP A 555 31.75 6.58 22.85
N LEU A 556 30.72 7.22 22.28
CA LEU A 556 29.42 7.50 22.90
C LEU A 556 28.67 6.22 23.33
N LEU A 557 28.95 5.10 22.65
CA LEU A 557 28.19 3.86 22.83
C LEU A 557 28.98 2.73 23.50
N ALA A 558 30.22 2.96 23.94
CA ALA A 558 31.02 1.92 24.63
C ALA A 558 30.40 1.47 25.94
N GLY A 559 29.80 2.42 26.67
CA GLY A 559 29.06 2.16 27.90
C GLY A 559 27.86 1.25 27.67
N VAL A 560 26.94 1.64 26.78
CA VAL A 560 25.74 0.84 26.45
C VAL A 560 26.07 -0.49 25.78
N GLN A 561 27.13 -0.57 24.95
CA GLN A 561 27.60 -1.85 24.42
C GLN A 561 28.02 -2.79 25.54
N GLY A 562 28.78 -2.28 26.52
CA GLY A 562 29.11 -3.00 27.73
C GLY A 562 27.87 -3.45 28.50
N GLU A 563 26.90 -2.54 28.72
CA GLU A 563 25.65 -2.90 29.40
C GLU A 563 24.90 -4.03 28.69
N LEU A 564 24.67 -3.91 27.38
CA LEU A 564 23.98 -4.95 26.61
C LEU A 564 24.72 -6.31 26.64
N ILE A 565 26.05 -6.31 26.61
CA ILE A 565 26.85 -7.53 26.72
C ILE A 565 26.70 -8.17 28.10
N GLY A 566 26.76 -7.38 29.18
CA GLY A 566 26.53 -7.87 30.54
C GLY A 566 25.15 -8.49 30.71
N LEU A 567 24.13 -7.85 30.12
CA LEU A 567 22.75 -8.36 30.11
C LEU A 567 22.60 -9.67 29.32
N ALA A 568 23.21 -9.75 28.13
CA ALA A 568 23.17 -10.96 27.32
C ALA A 568 23.88 -12.15 28.00
N ILE A 569 25.00 -11.90 28.68
CA ILE A 569 25.70 -12.92 29.48
C ILE A 569 24.81 -13.38 30.65
N ALA A 570 24.18 -12.47 31.38
CA ALA A 570 23.27 -12.81 32.47
C ALA A 570 22.07 -13.63 31.98
N GLN A 571 21.45 -13.21 30.86
CA GLN A 571 20.34 -13.91 30.24
C GLN A 571 20.71 -15.31 29.80
N LYS A 572 21.83 -15.45 29.06
CA LYS A 572 22.32 -16.76 28.61
C LYS A 572 22.57 -17.68 29.81
N ARG A 573 23.32 -17.21 30.80
CA ARG A 573 23.69 -18.01 31.98
C ARG A 573 22.48 -18.47 32.77
N PHE A 574 21.51 -17.58 32.99
CA PHE A 574 20.28 -17.91 33.70
C PHE A 574 19.43 -18.92 32.93
N ASN A 575 19.31 -18.76 31.61
CA ASN A 575 18.51 -19.65 30.78
C ASN A 575 19.16 -21.02 30.55
N ASP A 576 20.49 -21.07 30.41
CA ASP A 576 21.24 -22.32 30.24
C ASP A 576 21.22 -23.18 31.51
N ALA A 577 21.10 -22.54 32.69
CA ALA A 577 20.99 -23.23 33.97
C ALA A 577 19.55 -23.70 34.30
N ALA A 578 18.55 -23.29 33.52
CA ALA A 578 17.15 -23.61 33.76
C ALA A 578 16.78 -24.99 33.19
N GLU A 579 16.34 -25.91 34.05
CA GLU A 579 15.91 -27.26 33.68
C GLU A 579 14.37 -27.39 33.73
N GLY A 580 13.79 -28.28 32.91
CA GLY A 580 12.36 -28.59 32.99
C GLY A 580 11.43 -27.36 32.85
N ASP A 581 10.71 -27.05 33.94
CA ASP A 581 9.76 -25.93 34.05
C ASP A 581 10.30 -24.75 34.88
N ASP A 582 11.62 -24.67 35.02
CA ASP A 582 12.31 -23.53 35.60
C ASP A 582 12.01 -22.24 34.82
N LEU A 583 11.94 -21.14 35.57
CA LEU A 583 11.71 -19.82 35.00
C LEU A 583 12.86 -19.41 34.08
N ARG A 584 12.52 -18.89 32.90
CA ARG A 584 13.48 -18.28 31.96
C ARG A 584 13.43 -16.75 31.99
N LEU A 585 14.52 -16.11 31.57
CA LEU A 585 14.66 -14.67 31.44
C LEU A 585 14.57 -14.23 29.97
N ARG A 586 13.63 -13.33 29.70
CA ARG A 586 13.51 -12.58 28.45
C ARG A 586 13.96 -11.13 28.67
N LEU A 587 14.65 -10.55 27.69
CA LEU A 587 15.15 -9.18 27.76
C LEU A 587 14.54 -8.32 26.65
N LEU A 588 13.92 -7.19 26.98
CA LEU A 588 13.54 -6.17 26.01
C LEU A 588 14.50 -4.99 26.11
N VAL A 589 14.88 -4.40 24.98
CA VAL A 589 15.75 -3.23 24.89
C VAL A 589 14.90 -2.02 24.52
N ALA A 590 14.91 -1.00 25.39
CA ALA A 590 14.18 0.24 25.22
C ALA A 590 15.17 1.40 25.02
N ASN A 591 15.18 1.97 23.81
CA ASN A 591 16.04 3.09 23.47
C ASN A 591 15.41 4.42 23.88
N ALA A 592 15.97 5.08 24.88
CA ALA A 592 15.57 6.41 25.38
C ALA A 592 16.10 7.59 24.53
N GLY A 593 16.79 7.30 23.41
CA GLY A 593 17.50 8.31 22.63
C GLY A 593 18.83 8.71 23.26
N ALA A 594 19.64 9.41 22.48
CA ALA A 594 20.91 9.95 22.91
C ALA A 594 20.72 10.85 24.12
N LYS A 595 21.61 10.72 25.11
CA LYS A 595 21.54 11.47 26.38
C LYS A 595 20.17 11.33 27.08
N PHE A 596 19.46 10.21 26.91
CA PHE A 596 18.14 9.98 27.52
C PHE A 596 17.08 11.06 27.17
N ARG A 597 17.26 11.77 26.05
CA ARG A 597 16.41 12.90 25.64
C ARG A 597 14.92 12.56 25.62
N TYR A 598 14.58 11.32 25.29
CA TYR A 598 13.21 10.82 25.14
C TYR A 598 12.87 9.74 26.19
N ALA A 599 13.54 9.77 27.35
CA ALA A 599 13.32 8.78 28.40
C ALA A 599 11.88 8.78 28.92
N GLU A 600 11.23 9.95 29.01
CA GLU A 600 9.82 10.07 29.41
C GLU A 600 8.88 9.39 28.40
N ASP A 601 9.06 9.65 27.10
CA ASP A 601 8.26 9.04 26.03
C ASP A 601 8.36 7.52 26.03
N VAL A 602 9.56 6.99 26.27
CA VAL A 602 9.80 5.54 26.31
C VAL A 602 9.29 4.93 27.61
N ALA A 603 9.43 5.62 28.73
CA ALA A 603 8.85 5.20 30.00
C ALA A 603 7.32 5.07 29.91
N GLU A 604 6.66 5.95 29.17
CA GLU A 604 5.24 5.81 28.84
C GLU A 604 4.94 4.53 28.03
N GLN A 605 5.76 4.23 27.02
CA GLN A 605 5.62 2.98 26.25
C GLN A 605 5.84 1.73 27.12
N ILE A 606 6.84 1.76 28.00
CA ILE A 606 7.13 0.65 28.93
C ILE A 606 5.95 0.44 29.88
N ARG A 607 5.41 1.52 30.47
CA ARG A 607 4.21 1.46 31.31
C ARG A 607 3.04 0.84 30.56
N GLY A 608 2.76 1.35 29.35
CA GLY A 608 1.67 0.83 28.51
C GLY A 608 1.83 -0.65 28.17
N ARG A 609 3.07 -1.11 27.98
CA ARG A 609 3.39 -2.51 27.69
C ARG A 609 3.26 -3.39 28.94
N ALA A 610 3.80 -2.97 30.09
CA ALA A 610 3.71 -3.71 31.35
C ALA A 610 2.27 -3.87 31.88
N LEU A 611 1.38 -2.94 31.53
CA LEU A 611 -0.05 -3.07 31.83
C LEU A 611 -0.73 -4.20 31.02
N LYS A 612 -0.24 -4.47 29.81
CA LYS A 612 -0.78 -5.50 28.90
C LYS A 612 -0.06 -6.85 29.05
N ASP A 613 1.25 -6.81 29.26
CA ASP A 613 2.13 -7.96 29.39
C ASP A 613 2.62 -8.08 30.84
N ARG A 614 1.98 -9.00 31.59
CA ARG A 614 2.29 -9.23 33.00
C ARG A 614 3.59 -10.00 33.22
N SER A 615 4.24 -10.50 32.16
CA SER A 615 5.58 -11.08 32.29
C SER A 615 6.63 -10.02 32.56
N ILE A 616 6.36 -8.72 32.28
CA ILE A 616 7.29 -7.64 32.58
C ILE A 616 7.35 -7.41 34.10
N VAL A 617 8.45 -7.82 34.72
CA VAL A 617 8.61 -7.80 36.18
C VAL A 617 9.51 -6.66 36.69
N ALA A 618 10.37 -6.09 35.85
CA ALA A 618 11.25 -4.98 36.24
C ALA A 618 11.77 -4.18 35.03
N VAL A 619 12.25 -2.98 35.32
CA VAL A 619 13.02 -2.15 34.38
C VAL A 619 14.41 -1.95 34.95
N ILE A 620 15.45 -2.14 34.14
CA ILE A 620 16.85 -1.97 34.55
C ILE A 620 17.55 -0.98 33.62
N GLY A 621 18.68 -0.41 34.05
CA GLY A 621 19.46 0.55 33.26
C GLY A 621 19.49 1.92 33.91
N PHE A 622 18.94 2.94 33.24
CA PHE A 622 18.92 4.33 33.75
C PHE A 622 20.32 4.94 33.90
N GLU A 623 21.28 4.50 33.07
CA GLU A 623 22.71 4.77 33.20
C GLU A 623 23.07 6.23 33.53
N GLN A 624 22.47 7.21 32.84
CA GLN A 624 22.85 8.62 32.99
C GLN A 624 21.89 9.37 33.91
N SER A 625 22.43 10.01 34.95
CA SER A 625 21.67 10.93 35.82
C SER A 625 21.35 12.24 35.12
N ARG A 626 20.23 12.26 34.39
CA ARG A 626 19.69 13.45 33.73
C ARG A 626 18.29 13.76 34.22
N ARG A 627 17.83 14.99 33.99
CA ARG A 627 16.47 15.41 34.36
C ARG A 627 15.40 14.49 33.76
N GLN A 628 15.54 14.17 32.47
CA GLN A 628 14.64 13.29 31.72
C GLN A 628 14.66 11.86 32.31
N THR A 629 15.84 11.35 32.70
CA THR A 629 15.94 10.05 33.39
C THR A 629 15.23 10.06 34.74
N GLN A 630 15.36 11.14 35.52
CA GLN A 630 14.66 11.30 36.80
C GLN A 630 13.14 11.32 36.60
N GLN A 631 12.65 12.00 35.57
CA GLN A 631 11.23 12.04 35.22
C GLN A 631 10.72 10.66 34.78
N ALA A 632 11.49 9.92 33.96
CA ALA A 632 11.19 8.54 33.58
C ALA A 632 11.11 7.61 34.80
N ILE A 633 12.04 7.71 35.75
CA ILE A 633 12.02 6.95 37.02
C ILE A 633 10.74 7.26 37.80
N ARG A 634 10.40 8.55 37.98
CA ARG A 634 9.18 8.98 38.67
C ARG A 634 7.92 8.43 37.99
N LEU A 635 7.91 8.40 36.65
CA LEU A 635 6.79 7.90 35.87
C LEU A 635 6.61 6.38 36.02
N LEU A 636 7.69 5.62 35.87
CA LEU A 636 7.65 4.16 35.98
C LEU A 636 7.37 3.71 37.42
N ALA A 637 7.88 4.42 38.43
CA ALA A 637 7.59 4.15 39.82
C ALA A 637 6.09 4.24 40.16
N LYS A 638 5.33 5.13 39.51
CA LYS A 638 3.86 5.20 39.65
C LYS A 638 3.15 3.93 39.17
N SER A 639 3.83 3.09 38.40
CA SER A 639 3.30 1.84 37.85
C SER A 639 3.62 0.62 38.72
N ALA A 640 4.20 0.84 39.91
CA ALA A 640 4.66 -0.21 40.82
C ALA A 640 5.64 -1.22 40.19
N LEU A 641 6.41 -0.79 39.18
CA LEU A 641 7.48 -1.57 38.58
C LEU A 641 8.76 -1.37 39.38
N PRO A 642 9.44 -2.44 39.83
CA PRO A 642 10.82 -2.36 40.30
C PRO A 642 11.74 -1.76 39.24
N LEU A 643 12.54 -0.77 39.63
CA LEU A 643 13.50 -0.06 38.78
C LEU A 643 14.90 -0.28 39.36
N VAL A 644 15.81 -0.89 38.60
CA VAL A 644 17.20 -1.11 39.03
C VAL A 644 18.16 -0.23 38.24
N GLY A 645 18.72 0.77 38.90
CA GLY A 645 19.68 1.70 38.33
C GLY A 645 21.09 1.12 38.28
N THR A 646 21.71 1.08 37.10
CA THR A 646 23.05 0.52 36.89
C THR A 646 24.15 1.50 37.28
N ALA A 647 24.23 2.65 36.60
CA ALA A 647 25.31 3.63 36.78
C ALA A 647 24.87 4.97 37.40
N ASN A 648 23.57 5.17 37.58
CA ASN A 648 23.03 6.45 38.04
C ASN A 648 23.44 6.77 39.49
N SER A 649 24.32 7.75 39.65
CA SER A 649 24.96 8.10 40.92
C SER A 649 24.52 9.44 41.51
N TYR A 650 23.74 10.27 40.81
CA TYR A 650 23.22 11.52 41.37
C TYR A 650 22.52 11.30 42.71
N ASP A 651 22.88 12.08 43.73
CA ASP A 651 22.43 11.85 45.10
C ASP A 651 20.90 11.85 45.19
N GLY A 652 20.23 12.81 44.55
CA GLY A 652 18.79 12.98 44.55
C GLY A 652 18.00 12.06 43.59
N THR A 653 18.64 11.07 42.96
CA THR A 653 17.93 10.17 42.04
C THR A 653 16.82 9.41 42.76
N ALA A 654 15.64 9.40 42.13
CA ALA A 654 14.38 8.87 42.65
C ALA A 654 13.79 9.59 43.87
N LEU A 655 14.31 10.77 44.25
CA LEU A 655 13.66 11.64 45.22
C LEU A 655 12.32 12.15 44.66
N LEU A 656 11.25 11.97 45.43
CA LEU A 656 9.90 12.42 45.11
C LEU A 656 9.71 13.88 45.55
N ASP A 657 8.70 14.54 44.98
CA ASP A 657 8.38 15.92 45.34
C ASP A 657 7.70 15.99 46.72
N GLY A 658 7.90 17.12 47.42
CA GLY A 658 7.46 17.29 48.81
C GLY A 658 8.28 16.47 49.82
N ASP A 659 7.74 16.26 51.02
CA ASP A 659 8.41 15.49 52.09
C ASP A 659 8.24 13.96 51.95
N ALA A 660 7.93 13.46 50.75
CA ALA A 660 7.62 12.05 50.48
C ALA A 660 8.86 11.12 50.43
N GLY A 661 10.06 11.70 50.47
CA GLY A 661 11.34 10.98 50.45
C GLY A 661 11.63 10.27 49.12
N TYR A 662 12.47 9.24 49.17
CA TYR A 662 12.81 8.45 47.97
C TYR A 662 11.67 7.50 47.57
N SER A 663 11.53 7.30 46.26
CA SER A 663 10.64 6.30 45.68
C SER A 663 10.96 4.90 46.22
N PRO A 664 9.96 4.13 46.68
CA PRO A 664 10.20 2.76 47.12
C PRO A 664 10.59 1.85 45.95
N TYR A 665 10.24 2.20 44.72
CA TYR A 665 10.41 1.29 43.57
C TYR A 665 11.79 1.37 42.91
N TYR A 666 12.67 2.29 43.34
CA TYR A 666 13.99 2.45 42.73
C TYR A 666 15.08 1.84 43.62
N PHE A 667 15.91 0.99 43.03
CA PHE A 667 17.02 0.28 43.64
C PHE A 667 18.32 0.69 42.95
N ARG A 668 19.26 1.28 43.69
CA ARG A 668 20.46 1.90 43.13
C ARG A 668 21.69 1.01 43.32
N LEU A 669 22.30 0.56 42.22
CA LEU A 669 23.54 -0.22 42.29
C LEU A 669 24.78 0.67 42.39
N ALA A 670 24.82 1.80 41.68
CA ALA A 670 25.92 2.75 41.76
C ALA A 670 25.99 3.44 43.14
N SER A 671 27.22 3.76 43.58
CA SER A 671 27.41 4.61 44.76
C SER A 671 26.92 6.04 44.47
N PRO A 672 26.28 6.72 45.44
CA PRO A 672 25.99 8.14 45.31
C PRO A 672 27.26 8.97 45.10
N ASN A 673 27.15 10.06 44.34
CA ASN A 673 28.23 11.00 44.05
C ASN A 673 28.90 11.50 45.33
N ALA A 674 28.12 11.86 46.36
CA ALA A 674 28.69 12.29 47.64
C ALA A 674 29.65 11.27 48.25
N ARG A 675 29.37 9.97 48.08
CA ARG A 675 30.24 8.90 48.57
C ARG A 675 31.51 8.79 47.73
N THR A 676 31.42 8.79 46.41
CA THR A 676 32.59 8.68 45.53
C THR A 676 33.49 9.91 45.64
N ALA A 677 32.91 11.12 45.63
CA ALA A 677 33.59 12.38 45.84
C ALA A 677 34.35 12.43 47.18
N ARG A 678 33.75 11.90 48.26
CA ARG A 678 34.42 11.81 49.57
C ARG A 678 35.67 10.94 49.54
N HIS A 679 35.63 9.80 48.83
CA HIS A 679 36.80 8.93 48.68
C HIS A 679 37.86 9.56 47.78
N ALA A 680 37.45 10.10 46.62
CA ALA A 680 38.35 10.79 45.70
C ALA A 680 39.09 11.94 46.41
N ALA A 681 38.36 12.77 47.14
CA ALA A 681 38.94 13.87 47.90
C ALA A 681 39.85 13.37 49.04
N PHE A 682 39.49 12.29 49.73
CA PHE A 682 40.31 11.67 50.76
C PHE A 682 41.64 11.19 50.20
N TRP A 683 41.62 10.36 49.15
CA TRP A 683 42.81 9.81 48.50
C TRP A 683 43.75 10.90 47.96
N ALA A 684 43.18 11.96 47.37
CA ALA A 684 43.95 13.12 46.93
C ALA A 684 44.71 13.81 48.08
N ARG A 685 44.09 13.95 49.26
CA ARG A 685 44.71 14.61 50.42
C ARG A 685 45.70 13.74 51.19
N HIS A 686 45.61 12.42 51.05
CA HIS A 686 46.48 11.48 51.78
C HIS A 686 47.65 10.99 50.94
N GLY A 687 47.63 11.22 49.63
CA GLY A 687 48.74 10.92 48.72
C GLY A 687 48.60 9.58 48.00
N ASP A 688 47.45 8.91 48.11
CA ASP A 688 47.13 7.71 47.33
C ASP A 688 47.07 7.98 45.82
N VAL A 689 46.80 9.23 45.45
CA VAL A 689 46.76 9.71 44.07
C VAL A 689 48.08 10.39 43.76
N GLY A 690 48.94 9.74 42.97
CA GLY A 690 50.22 10.31 42.52
C GLY A 690 51.34 10.38 43.57
N GLY A 691 51.17 9.78 44.77
CA GLY A 691 52.21 9.67 45.79
C GLY A 691 52.49 10.95 46.59
N ARG A 692 51.74 12.03 46.35
CA ARG A 692 51.87 13.32 47.03
C ARG A 692 50.50 13.85 47.45
N LYS A 693 50.46 14.56 48.58
CA LYS A 693 49.22 15.20 49.05
C LYS A 693 48.89 16.39 48.14
N ALA A 694 47.66 16.45 47.66
CA ALA A 694 47.15 17.60 46.93
C ALA A 694 46.59 18.63 47.92
N ASP A 695 47.04 19.88 47.81
CA ASP A 695 46.55 21.00 48.62
C ASP A 695 45.60 21.90 47.82
N GLU A 696 45.81 22.05 46.51
CA GLU A 696 44.96 22.83 45.60
C GLU A 696 44.44 21.99 44.43
N ALA A 697 43.13 22.07 44.19
CA ALA A 697 42.50 21.33 43.10
C ALA A 697 41.69 22.27 42.19
N VAL A 698 41.69 22.00 40.89
CA VAL A 698 40.72 22.57 39.95
C VAL A 698 39.73 21.49 39.56
N VAL A 699 38.44 21.80 39.68
CA VAL A 699 37.33 20.90 39.35
C VAL A 699 36.72 21.33 38.02
N ILE A 700 36.88 20.49 36.99
CA ILE A 700 36.31 20.69 35.66
C ILE A 700 35.02 19.87 35.56
N TYR A 701 33.89 20.51 35.22
CA TYR A 701 32.59 19.85 35.19
C TYR A 701 31.65 20.44 34.13
N ASP A 702 30.68 19.64 33.68
CA ASP A 702 29.64 20.03 32.74
C ASP A 702 28.59 20.89 33.47
N GLY A 703 28.38 22.10 32.96
CA GLY A 703 27.44 23.09 33.45
C GLY A 703 26.07 23.07 32.75
N ASP A 704 25.77 22.03 31.97
CA ASP A 704 24.43 21.78 31.43
C ASP A 704 23.42 21.54 32.57
N PRO A 705 22.35 22.36 32.69
CA PRO A 705 21.34 22.19 33.75
C PRO A 705 20.52 20.90 33.68
N ASP A 706 20.58 20.16 32.57
CA ASP A 706 19.94 18.85 32.44
C ASP A 706 20.87 17.69 32.83
N ASP A 707 22.18 17.94 33.02
CA ASP A 707 23.13 16.98 33.58
C ASP A 707 23.17 17.08 35.12
N LEU A 708 22.43 16.20 35.79
CA LEU A 708 22.35 16.18 37.25
C LEU A 708 23.60 15.56 37.90
N TYR A 709 24.34 14.75 37.16
CA TYR A 709 25.52 14.04 37.66
C TYR A 709 26.70 14.99 37.86
N SER A 710 27.11 15.69 36.80
CA SER A 710 28.42 16.34 36.75
C SER A 710 28.54 17.47 37.79
N ALA A 711 27.54 18.36 37.83
CA ALA A 711 27.52 19.47 38.77
C ALA A 711 27.39 19.01 40.24
N ASN A 712 26.63 17.95 40.52
CA ASN A 712 26.50 17.38 41.86
C ASN A 712 27.83 16.76 42.32
N LEU A 713 28.45 15.92 41.48
CA LEU A 713 29.75 15.31 41.77
C LEU A 713 30.83 16.35 42.05
N ALA A 714 30.91 17.39 41.21
CA ALA A 714 31.84 18.49 41.37
C ALA A 714 31.64 19.23 42.70
N THR A 715 30.38 19.50 43.04
CA THR A 715 29.99 20.17 44.29
C THR A 715 30.37 19.32 45.51
N ASP A 716 30.13 18.01 45.47
CA ASP A 716 30.43 17.14 46.60
C ASP A 716 31.93 16.89 46.77
N PHE A 717 32.69 16.91 45.67
CA PHE A 717 34.15 16.91 45.74
C PHE A 717 34.66 18.20 46.38
N GLN A 718 34.16 19.37 45.95
CA GLN A 718 34.54 20.65 46.53
C GLN A 718 34.28 20.68 48.05
N LYS A 719 33.08 20.22 48.48
CA LYS A 719 32.73 20.10 49.91
C LYS A 719 33.66 19.14 50.65
N SER A 720 34.00 18.01 50.02
CA SER A 720 34.77 16.94 50.66
C SER A 720 36.28 17.17 50.66
N PHE A 721 36.80 18.06 49.81
CA PHE A 721 38.24 18.32 49.65
C PHE A 721 38.80 19.17 50.80
N ARG A 722 38.91 20.48 50.61
CA ARG A 722 39.27 21.44 51.65
C ARG A 722 38.53 22.74 51.36
N PRO A 723 37.96 23.42 52.38
CA PRO A 723 37.26 24.68 52.18
C PRO A 723 38.13 25.71 51.43
N GLY A 724 37.60 26.28 50.35
CA GLY A 724 38.27 27.32 49.55
C GLY A 724 39.47 26.85 48.70
N LYS A 725 39.78 25.54 48.67
CA LYS A 725 40.96 24.98 47.98
C LYS A 725 40.64 24.13 46.75
N ALA A 726 39.35 23.95 46.44
CA ALA A 726 38.87 23.34 45.22
C ALA A 726 38.15 24.40 44.36
N LEU A 727 38.78 24.80 43.26
CA LEU A 727 38.30 25.86 42.36
C LEU A 727 37.43 25.27 41.26
N MET A 728 36.19 25.74 41.16
CA MET A 728 35.20 25.21 40.23
C MET A 728 35.30 25.90 38.87
N ARG A 729 35.26 25.11 37.78
CA ARG A 729 35.29 25.59 36.39
C ARG A 729 34.25 24.83 35.55
N PRO A 730 33.04 25.41 35.35
CA PRO A 730 32.03 24.82 34.48
C PRO A 730 32.41 24.96 33.00
N TYR A 731 31.91 24.06 32.16
CA TYR A 731 31.86 24.23 30.71
C TYR A 731 30.50 23.77 30.17
N LYS A 732 30.05 24.34 29.04
CA LYS A 732 28.81 23.90 28.36
C LYS A 732 29.03 23.39 26.94
N ASN A 733 30.24 23.58 26.42
CA ASN A 733 30.62 23.18 25.07
C ASN A 733 32.13 22.95 24.99
N PRO A 734 32.62 22.30 23.92
CA PRO A 734 34.05 22.04 23.77
C PRO A 734 34.92 23.30 23.78
N GLY A 735 34.43 24.44 23.29
CA GLY A 735 35.18 25.70 23.31
C GLY A 735 35.42 26.23 24.72
N GLU A 736 34.39 26.18 25.57
CA GLU A 736 34.46 26.53 26.98
C GLU A 736 35.33 25.55 27.78
N LEU A 737 35.22 24.23 27.51
CA LEU A 737 36.10 23.23 28.10
C LEU A 737 37.56 23.54 27.79
N ASN A 738 37.87 23.80 26.52
CA ASN A 738 39.23 24.13 26.09
C ASN A 738 39.74 25.40 26.77
N LYS A 739 38.88 26.41 26.98
CA LYS A 739 39.24 27.63 27.71
C LYS A 739 39.51 27.34 29.19
N ALA A 740 38.61 26.62 29.86
CA ALA A 740 38.72 26.28 31.27
C ALA A 740 39.99 25.50 31.57
N VAL A 741 40.35 24.52 30.72
CA VAL A 741 41.60 23.74 30.88
C VAL A 741 42.84 24.61 30.67
N ARG A 742 42.86 25.49 29.67
CA ARG A 742 43.99 26.41 29.45
C ARG A 742 44.23 27.35 30.63
N GLU A 743 43.16 27.95 31.14
CA GLU A 743 43.23 28.84 32.31
C GLU A 743 43.71 28.06 33.55
N ALA A 744 43.18 26.86 33.78
CA ALA A 744 43.61 26.02 34.89
C ALA A 744 45.08 25.56 34.78
N CYS A 745 45.61 25.34 33.58
CA CYS A 745 47.03 25.04 33.38
C CYS A 745 47.95 26.21 33.75
N GLN A 746 47.47 27.46 33.68
CA GLN A 746 48.23 28.64 34.13
C GLN A 746 48.30 28.70 35.67
N ASP A 747 47.22 28.30 36.34
CA ASP A 747 47.11 28.26 37.80
C ASP A 747 48.01 27.16 38.43
N GLN A 748 48.46 26.17 37.65
CA GLN A 748 49.29 25.03 38.09
C GLN A 748 48.78 24.32 39.36
N PRO A 749 47.53 23.83 39.40
CA PRO A 749 46.99 23.14 40.58
C PRO A 749 47.73 21.83 40.86
N ASP A 750 47.66 21.35 42.11
CA ASP A 750 48.18 20.03 42.45
C ASP A 750 47.38 18.91 41.79
N LEU A 751 46.08 19.13 41.58
CA LEU A 751 45.15 18.15 41.06
C LEU A 751 44.13 18.76 40.10
N PHE A 752 43.91 18.10 38.97
CA PHE A 752 42.72 18.27 38.16
C PHE A 752 41.70 17.20 38.56
N TYR A 753 40.57 17.61 39.13
CA TYR A 753 39.44 16.71 39.33
C TYR A 753 38.47 16.85 38.15
N TYR A 754 38.39 15.82 37.31
CA TYR A 754 37.50 15.79 36.16
C TYR A 754 36.18 15.13 36.54
N ALA A 755 35.13 15.94 36.65
CA ALA A 755 33.76 15.51 36.91
C ALA A 755 32.88 15.55 35.65
N GLY A 756 33.47 15.68 34.45
CA GLY A 756 32.76 15.75 33.17
C GLY A 756 32.39 14.37 32.59
N ARG A 757 31.81 14.36 31.38
CA ARG A 757 31.41 13.12 30.68
C ARG A 757 32.55 12.50 29.86
N SER A 758 32.44 11.20 29.56
CA SER A 758 33.41 10.48 28.71
C SER A 758 33.54 11.08 27.31
N ASP A 759 32.44 11.60 26.77
CA ASP A 759 32.31 12.09 25.41
C ASP A 759 33.24 13.29 25.15
N GLU A 760 33.56 14.04 26.20
CA GLU A 760 34.36 15.26 26.18
C GLU A 760 35.79 15.05 26.68
N PHE A 761 36.08 13.88 27.28
CA PHE A 761 37.35 13.62 27.94
C PHE A 761 38.53 13.66 26.98
N ARG A 762 38.36 13.22 25.72
CA ARG A 762 39.39 13.39 24.68
C ARG A 762 39.76 14.85 24.46
N SER A 763 38.78 15.74 24.44
CA SER A 763 39.03 17.19 24.28
C SER A 763 39.75 17.75 25.50
N PHE A 764 39.33 17.34 26.71
CA PHE A 764 40.01 17.67 27.95
C PHE A 764 41.48 17.27 27.92
N VAL A 765 41.78 16.00 27.62
CA VAL A 765 43.14 15.46 27.57
C VAL A 765 43.97 16.16 26.50
N ASN A 766 43.45 16.34 25.28
CA ASN A 766 44.21 16.99 24.20
C ASN A 766 44.64 18.43 24.58
N VAL A 767 43.76 19.19 25.23
CA VAL A 767 44.11 20.56 25.66
C VAL A 767 45.05 20.53 26.86
N LEU A 768 44.84 19.59 27.79
CA LEU A 768 45.70 19.38 28.94
C LEU A 768 47.15 19.10 28.51
N GLU A 769 47.34 18.20 27.54
CA GLU A 769 48.65 17.85 26.96
C GLU A 769 49.35 19.03 26.29
N LEU A 770 48.59 19.88 25.59
CA LEU A 770 49.15 21.00 24.83
C LEU A 770 49.41 22.25 25.68
N SER A 771 48.71 22.41 26.80
CA SER A 771 48.67 23.69 27.53
C SER A 771 49.39 23.67 28.88
N CYS A 772 49.49 22.50 29.52
CA CYS A 772 50.09 22.40 30.85
C CYS A 772 51.63 22.29 30.77
N PRO A 773 52.39 23.15 31.48
CA PRO A 773 53.86 23.17 31.37
C PRO A 773 54.54 22.00 32.09
N LYS A 774 53.82 21.31 33.00
CA LYS A 774 54.27 20.15 33.76
C LYS A 774 53.27 19.02 33.57
N ARG A 775 53.73 17.78 33.77
CA ARG A 775 52.90 16.57 33.79
C ARG A 775 51.79 16.71 34.85
N PRO A 776 50.52 16.91 34.46
CA PRO A 776 49.45 17.16 35.41
C PRO A 776 48.96 15.85 36.05
N LEU A 777 48.49 15.95 37.29
CA LEU A 777 47.82 14.85 37.98
C LEU A 777 46.31 15.01 37.79
N VAL A 778 45.66 13.98 37.25
CA VAL A 778 44.23 13.96 36.95
C VAL A 778 43.57 12.86 37.77
N LEU A 779 42.56 13.23 38.55
CA LEU A 779 41.64 12.28 39.17
C LEU A 779 40.26 12.46 38.54
N ALA A 780 39.69 11.37 38.05
CA ALA A 780 38.36 11.37 37.45
C ALA A 780 37.45 10.35 38.13
N ASP A 781 36.17 10.41 37.79
CA ASP A 781 35.16 9.51 38.35
C ASP A 781 34.89 8.30 37.42
N ASP A 782 33.82 7.54 37.66
CA ASP A 782 33.55 6.27 36.98
C ASP A 782 33.28 6.42 35.48
N GLU A 783 32.79 7.59 35.06
CA GLU A 783 32.44 7.84 33.67
C GLU A 783 33.64 7.72 32.73
N ILE A 784 34.85 7.97 33.23
CA ILE A 784 36.08 7.82 32.44
C ILE A 784 36.44 6.36 32.18
N ALA A 785 35.93 5.40 32.95
CA ALA A 785 36.14 3.98 32.67
C ALA A 785 35.63 3.56 31.27
N LYS A 786 34.62 4.25 30.73
CA LYS A 786 34.17 4.06 29.33
C LYS A 786 35.25 4.45 28.33
N TYR A 787 35.81 5.65 28.50
CA TYR A 787 36.87 6.15 27.63
C TYR A 787 38.12 5.29 27.74
N VAL A 788 38.49 4.87 28.95
CA VAL A 788 39.62 3.97 29.19
C VAL A 788 39.43 2.63 28.47
N SER A 789 38.20 2.11 28.38
CA SER A 789 37.95 0.83 27.71
C SER A 789 38.40 0.83 26.24
N ASP A 790 38.20 1.95 25.54
CA ASP A 790 38.59 2.13 24.12
C ASP A 790 40.04 2.66 23.97
N ASN A 791 40.60 3.34 24.99
CA ASN A 791 41.82 4.16 24.83
C ASN A 791 42.95 3.84 25.84
N ALA A 792 42.87 2.76 26.62
CA ALA A 792 43.84 2.47 27.68
C ALA A 792 45.28 2.36 27.17
N GLU A 793 45.51 1.68 26.04
CA GLU A 793 46.84 1.53 25.43
C GLU A 793 47.41 2.89 24.99
N GLU A 794 46.58 3.76 24.41
CA GLU A 794 47.01 5.10 23.99
C GLU A 794 47.36 5.96 25.22
N LEU A 795 46.51 5.95 26.25
CA LEU A 795 46.70 6.70 27.50
C LEU A 795 47.98 6.26 28.22
N GLY A 796 48.18 4.95 28.36
CA GLY A 796 49.37 4.37 28.98
C GLY A 796 50.65 4.71 28.23
N ARG A 797 50.65 4.57 26.89
CA ARG A 797 51.84 4.82 26.05
C ARG A 797 52.22 6.29 25.99
N LYS A 798 51.24 7.21 25.88
CA LYS A 798 51.51 8.66 25.83
C LYS A 798 52.14 9.15 27.13
N ASN A 799 51.62 8.71 28.27
CA ASN A 799 52.15 9.00 29.61
C ASN A 799 52.38 10.52 29.87
N THR A 800 51.58 11.38 29.25
CA THR A 800 51.68 12.86 29.26
C THR A 800 51.07 13.49 30.52
N PHE A 801 50.23 12.76 31.23
CA PHE A 801 49.64 13.09 32.53
C PHE A 801 49.50 11.82 33.37
N ASP A 802 49.28 11.96 34.67
CA ASP A 802 49.00 10.83 35.57
C ASP A 802 47.49 10.71 35.77
N LEU A 803 46.87 9.67 35.22
CA LEU A 803 45.44 9.42 35.32
C LEU A 803 45.12 8.45 36.47
N PHE A 804 44.27 8.91 37.38
CA PHE A 804 43.56 8.09 38.34
C PHE A 804 42.06 8.23 38.10
N PHE A 805 41.30 7.15 38.29
CA PHE A 805 39.86 7.16 38.10
C PHE A 805 39.16 6.17 39.04
N THR A 806 37.85 6.31 39.21
CA THR A 806 37.08 5.48 40.14
C THR A 806 36.03 4.60 39.45
N PRO A 807 36.42 3.48 38.81
CA PRO A 807 35.47 2.64 38.09
C PRO A 807 34.45 1.96 39.03
N LEU A 808 33.21 1.77 38.56
CA LEU A 808 32.16 1.07 39.34
C LEU A 808 32.44 -0.42 39.58
N ALA A 809 33.35 -1.01 38.80
CA ALA A 809 33.78 -2.39 38.83
C ALA A 809 35.12 -2.52 38.08
N ALA A 810 36.02 -3.37 38.57
CA ALA A 810 37.30 -3.64 37.94
C ALA A 810 37.64 -5.14 38.06
N ARG A 811 37.97 -5.79 36.93
CA ARG A 811 38.42 -7.19 36.91
C ARG A 811 39.71 -7.35 37.72
N GLU A 812 40.56 -6.36 37.67
CA GLU A 812 41.88 -6.29 38.28
C GLU A 812 41.81 -6.16 39.81
N ALA A 813 40.62 -5.91 40.36
CA ALA A 813 40.36 -5.98 41.79
C ALA A 813 40.20 -7.43 42.30
N TRP A 814 39.96 -8.42 41.43
CA TRP A 814 39.76 -9.83 41.80
C TRP A 814 41.07 -10.60 41.92
N THR A 815 42.00 -10.07 42.72
CA THR A 815 43.31 -10.67 43.00
C THR A 815 43.43 -11.05 44.46
N TRP A 816 44.37 -11.95 44.79
CA TRP A 816 44.61 -12.41 46.16
C TRP A 816 44.82 -11.25 47.16
N ARG A 817 45.35 -10.10 46.70
CA ARG A 817 45.51 -8.88 47.49
C ARG A 817 44.19 -8.42 48.11
N TRP A 818 43.10 -8.48 47.35
CA TRP A 818 41.81 -7.94 47.77
C TRP A 818 40.87 -9.04 48.25
N ILE A 819 40.77 -10.15 47.53
CA ILE A 819 39.79 -11.21 47.83
C ILE A 819 40.36 -12.39 48.64
N GLY A 820 41.67 -12.38 48.96
CA GLY A 820 42.32 -13.48 49.68
C GLY A 820 42.23 -14.80 48.89
N ASP A 821 41.89 -15.88 49.59
CA ASP A 821 41.73 -17.23 49.02
C ASP A 821 40.36 -17.48 48.34
N GLN A 822 39.51 -16.45 48.25
CA GLN A 822 38.21 -16.58 47.60
C GLN A 822 38.37 -16.72 46.08
N SER A 823 37.46 -17.47 45.43
CA SER A 823 37.48 -17.63 43.97
C SER A 823 37.09 -16.32 43.27
N PRO A 824 37.75 -15.97 42.15
CA PRO A 824 37.35 -14.84 41.31
C PRO A 824 35.91 -14.99 40.78
N GLN A 825 35.26 -13.87 40.45
CA GLN A 825 33.92 -13.89 39.87
C GLN A 825 33.89 -14.53 38.49
N THR A 826 32.92 -15.41 38.29
CA THR A 826 32.72 -16.17 37.05
C THR A 826 32.26 -15.30 35.88
N PHE A 827 31.67 -14.14 36.13
CA PHE A 827 31.35 -13.18 35.05
C PHE A 827 32.58 -12.84 34.20
N TYR A 828 33.75 -12.65 34.83
CA TYR A 828 34.95 -12.23 34.11
C TYR A 828 35.55 -13.34 33.24
N SER A 829 35.24 -14.62 33.51
CA SER A 829 35.61 -15.72 32.60
C SER A 829 34.69 -15.79 31.38
N ASP A 830 33.44 -15.39 31.52
CA ASP A 830 32.44 -15.37 30.43
C ASP A 830 32.54 -14.10 29.56
N TYR A 831 33.14 -13.03 30.09
CA TYR A 831 33.22 -11.73 29.43
C TYR A 831 33.99 -11.76 28.11
N ASP A 832 35.26 -12.18 28.10
CA ASP A 832 36.08 -12.16 26.88
C ASP A 832 35.50 -13.06 25.76
N PRO A 833 35.00 -14.28 26.04
CA PRO A 833 34.22 -15.05 25.06
C PRO A 833 32.97 -14.32 24.55
N GLY A 834 32.21 -13.72 25.47
CA GLY A 834 31.00 -12.97 25.13
C GLY A 834 31.27 -11.76 24.23
N VAL A 835 32.34 -11.01 24.50
CA VAL A 835 32.78 -9.91 23.63
C VAL A 835 33.07 -10.44 22.24
N ARG A 836 33.92 -11.48 22.09
CA ARG A 836 34.25 -12.06 20.78
C ARG A 836 33.04 -12.53 19.98
N GLU A 837 31.99 -13.02 20.64
CA GLU A 837 30.74 -13.44 20.00
C GLU A 837 29.85 -12.25 19.59
N MET A 838 29.83 -11.20 20.42
CA MET A 838 28.87 -10.09 20.34
C MET A 838 29.48 -8.79 19.81
N THR A 839 30.69 -8.84 19.27
CA THR A 839 31.37 -7.73 18.57
C THR A 839 32.01 -8.23 17.27
N ASP A 840 32.35 -7.32 16.36
CA ASP A 840 32.99 -7.66 15.07
C ASP A 840 34.52 -7.86 15.19
N ASP A 841 35.01 -8.28 16.36
CA ASP A 841 36.44 -8.28 16.79
C ASP A 841 37.40 -9.03 15.86
N GLY A 842 36.91 -9.87 14.94
CA GLY A 842 37.77 -10.52 13.94
C GLY A 842 38.36 -9.60 12.87
N ASN A 843 37.81 -8.38 12.68
CA ASN A 843 38.14 -7.52 11.53
C ASN A 843 38.13 -6.00 11.83
N ASP A 844 38.10 -5.56 13.09
CA ASP A 844 38.09 -4.13 13.41
C ASP A 844 39.50 -3.55 13.64
N PRO A 845 40.12 -2.87 12.65
CA PRO A 845 41.42 -2.23 12.81
C PRO A 845 41.43 -1.03 13.78
N SER A 846 40.29 -0.66 14.38
CA SER A 846 40.18 0.52 15.26
C SER A 846 40.42 0.28 16.75
N GLY A 847 40.50 -0.99 17.21
CA GLY A 847 40.79 -1.31 18.62
C GLY A 847 39.66 -0.99 19.63
N ARG A 848 38.43 -0.72 19.15
CA ARG A 848 37.26 -0.41 19.99
C ARG A 848 36.86 -1.62 20.86
N ARG A 849 36.62 -1.40 22.15
CA ARG A 849 36.18 -2.41 23.13
C ARG A 849 34.96 -1.96 23.93
N PRO A 850 34.03 -2.88 24.23
CA PRO A 850 32.93 -2.59 25.15
C PRO A 850 33.45 -2.32 26.58
N SER A 851 32.70 -1.52 27.34
CA SER A 851 33.06 -1.22 28.73
C SER A 851 32.80 -2.40 29.67
N ILE A 852 33.87 -3.04 30.15
CA ILE A 852 33.79 -4.16 31.10
C ILE A 852 33.17 -3.75 32.43
N THR A 853 33.43 -2.51 32.86
CA THR A 853 32.85 -1.94 34.07
C THR A 853 31.33 -1.83 33.97
N ARG A 854 30.80 -1.33 32.84
CA ARG A 854 29.35 -1.24 32.61
C ARG A 854 28.72 -2.63 32.41
N ALA A 855 29.44 -3.56 31.78
CA ALA A 855 29.02 -4.94 31.65
C ALA A 855 28.86 -5.65 33.00
N ALA A 856 29.81 -5.49 33.93
CA ALA A 856 29.73 -6.11 35.26
C ALA A 856 28.51 -5.64 36.06
N VAL A 857 28.21 -4.33 36.03
CA VAL A 857 27.09 -3.77 36.81
C VAL A 857 25.73 -4.12 36.21
N SER A 858 25.61 -4.15 34.88
CA SER A 858 24.38 -4.57 34.20
C SER A 858 24.14 -6.08 34.31
N TYR A 859 25.19 -6.90 34.27
CA TYR A 859 25.13 -8.33 34.60
C TYR A 859 24.56 -8.54 36.00
N ASP A 860 25.05 -7.78 36.98
CA ASP A 860 24.56 -7.81 38.35
C ASP A 860 23.08 -7.41 38.44
N ALA A 861 22.66 -6.37 37.72
CA ALA A 861 21.26 -5.92 37.70
C ALA A 861 20.31 -7.00 37.15
N ALA A 862 20.66 -7.63 36.02
CA ALA A 862 19.85 -8.69 35.43
C ALA A 862 19.85 -9.95 36.29
N THR A 863 21.01 -10.37 36.80
CA THR A 863 21.13 -11.53 37.69
C THR A 863 20.29 -11.33 38.94
N LEU A 864 20.30 -10.13 39.53
CA LEU A 864 19.49 -9.77 40.69
C LEU A 864 18.01 -9.98 40.45
N VAL A 865 17.47 -9.38 39.38
CA VAL A 865 16.05 -9.51 39.07
C VAL A 865 15.70 -10.96 38.73
N ALA A 866 16.54 -11.65 37.96
CA ALA A 866 16.28 -13.04 37.56
C ALA A 866 16.29 -14.01 38.74
N THR A 867 17.25 -13.88 39.67
CA THR A 867 17.32 -14.69 40.89
C THR A 867 16.11 -14.45 41.79
N VAL A 868 15.71 -13.19 41.97
CA VAL A 868 14.52 -12.85 42.77
C VAL A 868 13.25 -13.40 42.13
N ALA A 869 13.08 -13.20 40.82
CA ALA A 869 11.93 -13.69 40.09
C ALA A 869 11.83 -15.23 40.14
N SER A 870 12.96 -15.93 40.04
CA SER A 870 13.03 -17.39 40.20
C SER A 870 12.65 -17.84 41.61
N LYS A 871 13.16 -17.17 42.65
CA LYS A 871 12.81 -17.45 44.04
C LYS A 871 11.30 -17.28 44.27
N VAL A 872 10.72 -16.18 43.80
CA VAL A 872 9.28 -15.90 43.86
C VAL A 872 8.49 -16.99 43.14
N TYR A 873 8.90 -17.34 41.91
CA TYR A 873 8.25 -18.39 41.11
C TYR A 873 8.19 -19.73 41.86
N TRP A 874 9.28 -20.13 42.48
CA TRP A 874 9.35 -21.37 43.25
C TRP A 874 8.56 -21.35 44.57
N GLN A 875 8.59 -20.22 45.29
CA GLN A 875 7.91 -20.08 46.58
C GLN A 875 6.39 -19.95 46.43
N GLU A 876 5.93 -19.15 45.46
CA GLU A 876 4.51 -18.89 45.22
C GLU A 876 3.87 -19.93 44.29
N LYS A 877 4.67 -20.75 43.58
CA LYS A 877 4.23 -21.68 42.53
C LYS A 877 3.36 -20.99 41.46
N ALA A 878 3.69 -19.74 41.15
CA ALA A 878 2.98 -18.89 40.20
C ALA A 878 3.98 -18.01 39.45
N LEU A 879 3.63 -17.58 38.23
CA LEU A 879 4.47 -16.66 37.46
C LEU A 879 4.73 -15.37 38.26
N PRO A 880 5.99 -14.92 38.36
CA PRO A 880 6.32 -13.75 39.14
C PRO A 880 5.68 -12.51 38.53
N SER A 881 5.16 -11.63 39.39
CA SER A 881 4.62 -10.34 39.01
C SER A 881 5.59 -9.23 39.42
N ALA A 882 5.46 -8.04 38.82
CA ALA A 882 6.22 -6.88 39.27
C ALA A 882 6.06 -6.58 40.77
N GLY A 883 4.85 -6.80 41.32
CA GLY A 883 4.57 -6.59 42.74
C GLY A 883 5.27 -7.61 43.65
N SER A 884 5.30 -8.89 43.27
CA SER A 884 5.99 -9.92 44.07
C SER A 884 7.51 -9.81 43.96
N VAL A 885 8.05 -9.45 42.79
CA VAL A 885 9.48 -9.11 42.64
C VAL A 885 9.84 -7.86 43.45
N PHE A 886 9.00 -6.82 43.45
CA PHE A 886 9.19 -5.65 44.31
C PHE A 886 9.23 -6.02 45.80
N ALA A 887 8.25 -6.80 46.27
CA ALA A 887 8.17 -7.20 47.68
C ALA A 887 9.43 -7.97 48.11
N ALA A 888 9.92 -8.87 47.27
CA ALA A 888 11.13 -9.63 47.54
C ALA A 888 12.42 -8.80 47.48
N LEU A 889 12.50 -7.76 46.63
CA LEU A 889 13.62 -6.82 46.62
C LEU A 889 13.62 -5.85 47.81
N ASN A 890 12.43 -5.51 48.31
CA ASN A 890 12.23 -4.59 49.43
C ASN A 890 12.41 -5.27 50.81
N ASP A 891 12.64 -6.59 50.86
CA ASP A 891 12.94 -7.32 52.10
C ASP A 891 14.45 -7.27 52.42
N PRO A 892 14.88 -6.49 53.44
CA PRO A 892 16.30 -6.25 53.72
C PRO A 892 17.01 -7.41 54.43
N ASP A 893 16.29 -8.40 54.97
CA ASP A 893 16.85 -9.44 55.84
C ASP A 893 17.45 -10.64 55.08
N HIS A 894 17.35 -10.64 53.75
CA HIS A 894 17.92 -11.69 52.89
C HIS A 894 18.92 -11.08 51.90
N ASP A 895 20.19 -11.51 51.95
CA ASP A 895 21.17 -11.16 50.91
C ASP A 895 20.64 -11.60 49.55
N VAL A 896 20.20 -10.65 48.72
CA VAL A 896 19.58 -10.96 47.43
C VAL A 896 20.61 -11.52 46.45
N LEU A 897 21.84 -11.00 46.50
CA LEU A 897 23.02 -11.53 45.82
C LEU A 897 24.26 -11.30 46.67
N ARG A 898 24.81 -12.40 47.22
CA ARG A 898 26.00 -12.35 48.06
C ARG A 898 27.27 -11.98 47.29
N ASN A 899 27.34 -12.32 46.01
CA ASN A 899 28.55 -12.27 45.19
C ASN A 899 28.21 -11.74 43.78
N GLY A 900 28.17 -10.41 43.61
CA GLY A 900 28.06 -9.77 42.30
C GLY A 900 29.41 -9.59 41.61
N ALA A 901 29.40 -9.50 40.27
CA ALA A 901 30.56 -9.17 39.44
C ALA A 901 31.18 -7.82 39.81
N SER A 902 30.37 -6.89 40.32
CA SER A 902 30.78 -5.56 40.73
C SER A 902 30.87 -5.37 42.26
N GLY A 903 30.78 -6.47 43.02
CA GLY A 903 30.91 -6.50 44.48
C GLY A 903 29.67 -7.04 45.19
N VAL A 904 29.64 -6.90 46.51
CA VAL A 904 28.50 -7.35 47.33
C VAL A 904 27.29 -6.44 47.12
N LEU A 905 26.12 -7.03 46.87
CA LEU A 905 24.86 -6.31 46.64
C LEU A 905 23.91 -6.49 47.83
N ARG A 906 23.97 -5.52 48.75
CA ARG A 906 23.08 -5.43 49.91
C ARG A 906 22.45 -4.06 49.98
N PHE A 907 21.16 -3.99 49.68
CA PHE A 907 20.40 -2.74 49.71
C PHE A 907 20.18 -2.26 51.14
N GLY A 908 20.30 -0.96 51.34
CA GLY A 908 19.87 -0.29 52.56
C GLY A 908 18.38 0.02 52.53
N SER A 909 17.91 0.71 53.57
CA SER A 909 16.50 1.08 53.70
C SER A 909 16.07 2.10 52.64
N ARG A 910 14.75 2.20 52.44
CA ARG A 910 14.11 3.19 51.57
C ARG A 910 14.55 4.63 51.87
N ASN A 911 14.77 4.97 53.14
CA ASN A 911 15.19 6.33 53.53
C ASN A 911 16.54 6.72 52.92
N GLY A 912 17.39 5.74 52.64
CA GLY A 912 18.65 5.90 51.91
C GLY A 912 18.54 5.65 50.40
N GLY A 913 17.32 5.64 49.83
CA GLY A 913 17.07 5.45 48.40
C GLY A 913 17.45 4.06 47.87
N HIS A 914 17.37 3.02 48.72
CA HIS A 914 17.79 1.65 48.40
C HIS A 914 19.18 1.61 47.75
N GLN A 915 20.13 2.38 48.30
CA GLN A 915 21.52 2.31 47.91
C GLN A 915 22.17 1.03 48.43
N VAL A 916 23.12 0.48 47.70
CA VAL A 916 23.96 -0.64 48.18
C VAL A 916 24.91 -0.13 49.26
N ILE A 917 24.78 -0.63 50.50
CA ILE A 917 25.48 -0.08 51.68
C ILE A 917 27.01 -0.25 51.57
N ASP A 918 27.44 -1.46 51.21
CA ASP A 918 28.86 -1.86 51.19
C ASP A 918 29.47 -1.82 49.80
N ARG A 919 28.87 -1.03 48.88
CA ARG A 919 29.30 -0.96 47.49
C ARG A 919 30.80 -0.64 47.39
N PRO A 920 31.61 -1.33 46.57
CA PRO A 920 33.00 -0.93 46.36
C PRO A 920 33.13 0.47 45.72
N VAL A 921 34.05 1.28 46.25
CA VAL A 921 34.64 2.46 45.61
C VAL A 921 36.08 2.10 45.33
N ILE A 922 36.42 2.02 44.06
CA ILE A 922 37.72 1.53 43.59
C ILE A 922 38.54 2.73 43.12
N LEU A 923 39.81 2.80 43.51
CA LEU A 923 40.78 3.72 42.89
C LEU A 923 41.63 2.92 41.91
N ALA A 924 41.64 3.34 40.65
CA ALA A 924 42.41 2.71 39.59
C ALA A 924 43.31 3.72 38.87
N THR A 925 44.34 3.21 38.21
CA THR A 925 45.25 3.95 37.32
C THR A 925 45.57 3.10 36.10
N ILE A 926 46.21 3.68 35.08
CA ILE A 926 46.61 2.97 33.85
C ILE A 926 48.13 2.87 33.84
N ARG A 927 48.66 1.66 33.63
CA ARG A 927 50.09 1.41 33.45
C ARG A 927 50.54 1.76 32.03
N GLN A 928 51.85 1.88 31.83
CA GLN A 928 52.41 2.21 30.52
C GLN A 928 52.10 1.20 29.41
N ASP A 929 51.81 -0.05 29.78
CA ASP A 929 51.38 -1.13 28.88
C ASP A 929 49.88 -1.11 28.59
N GLY A 930 49.13 -0.11 29.09
CA GLY A 930 47.69 0.00 28.94
C GLY A 930 46.87 -0.85 29.91
N THR A 931 47.51 -1.61 30.81
CA THR A 931 46.78 -2.39 31.81
C THR A 931 46.24 -1.51 32.92
N THR A 932 45.01 -1.78 33.37
CA THR A 932 44.44 -1.11 34.54
C THR A 932 45.06 -1.68 35.82
N GLU A 933 45.44 -0.81 36.75
CA GLU A 933 45.94 -1.21 38.06
C GLU A 933 45.03 -0.65 39.16
N VAL A 934 44.54 -1.52 40.03
CA VAL A 934 43.74 -1.14 41.19
C VAL A 934 44.64 -0.82 42.39
N LYS A 935 44.53 0.41 42.89
CA LYS A 935 45.31 0.94 44.02
C LYS A 935 44.60 0.78 45.36
N GLN A 936 43.31 1.10 45.41
CA GLN A 936 42.49 1.04 46.63
C GLN A 936 41.11 0.44 46.33
N VAL A 937 40.55 -0.29 47.30
CA VAL A 937 39.18 -0.83 47.25
C VAL A 937 38.49 -0.59 48.58
N CYS A 938 37.63 0.43 48.66
CA CYS A 938 36.85 0.76 49.85
C CYS A 938 35.43 0.23 49.74
N GLY A 939 34.95 -0.51 50.74
CA GLY A 939 33.70 -1.30 50.64
C GLY A 939 34.01 -2.78 50.45
N ARG A 940 33.07 -3.56 49.91
CA ARG A 940 33.16 -5.03 49.86
C ARG A 940 33.00 -5.61 48.47
N LEU A 941 34.07 -6.22 47.94
CA LEU A 941 34.02 -7.06 46.74
C LEU A 941 33.41 -8.44 47.05
N VAL A 942 33.75 -9.00 48.21
CA VAL A 942 33.30 -10.31 48.67
C VAL A 942 32.64 -10.23 50.05
N ALA A 943 31.72 -11.15 50.32
CA ALA A 943 31.08 -11.30 51.62
C ALA A 943 32.02 -11.88 52.71
N GLY A 944 33.22 -12.33 52.33
CA GLY A 944 34.29 -12.75 53.25
C GLY A 944 35.17 -11.59 53.75
N GLY A 945 36.30 -11.96 54.35
CA GLY A 945 37.36 -11.00 54.70
C GLY A 945 38.01 -10.41 53.45
N GLN A 946 38.28 -9.11 53.46
CA GLN A 946 38.90 -8.37 52.35
C GLN A 946 40.26 -7.81 52.79
N GLY A 947 41.19 -7.72 51.85
CA GLY A 947 42.48 -7.06 52.08
C GLY A 947 42.34 -5.59 52.52
N PRO A 948 43.34 -5.06 53.24
CA PRO A 948 43.30 -3.70 53.76
C PRO A 948 43.31 -2.65 52.64
N ALA A 949 42.55 -1.58 52.82
CA ALA A 949 42.50 -0.41 51.94
C ALA A 949 42.58 0.88 52.76
N ASP A 950 43.12 1.94 52.16
CA ASP A 950 43.06 3.28 52.77
C ASP A 950 41.71 3.94 52.43
N CYS A 951 40.88 4.18 53.44
CA CYS A 951 39.49 4.61 53.27
C CYS A 951 39.14 5.76 54.23
N PRO A 952 38.25 6.67 53.83
CA PRO A 952 37.81 7.76 54.70
C PRO A 952 37.16 7.23 56.00
N PRO A 953 37.27 7.96 57.13
CA PRO A 953 36.68 7.58 58.41
C PRO A 953 35.17 7.27 58.27
N GLY A 954 34.73 6.15 58.86
CA GLY A 954 33.36 5.65 58.73
C GLY A 954 33.03 4.96 57.41
N GLY A 955 33.97 4.89 56.45
CA GLY A 955 33.81 4.19 55.17
C GLY A 955 34.20 2.71 55.17
N GLY A 956 34.79 2.20 56.27
CA GLY A 956 35.47 0.90 56.29
C GLY A 956 35.15 -0.07 57.43
N ARG A 957 34.09 0.11 58.24
CA ARG A 957 33.79 -0.84 59.34
C ARG A 957 32.29 -1.05 59.57
N GLY A 958 31.80 -2.21 59.15
CA GLY A 958 30.69 -2.91 59.77
C GLY A 958 31.16 -4.29 60.24
N GLY A 959 31.46 -4.42 61.53
CA GLY A 959 31.50 -5.70 62.26
C GLY A 959 32.69 -6.63 62.06
N ALA A 960 33.80 -6.38 62.76
CA ALA A 960 34.50 -7.47 63.44
C ALA A 960 34.07 -7.40 64.90
N SER A 961 33.24 -8.35 65.36
CA SER A 961 32.98 -8.50 66.79
C SER A 961 34.30 -8.76 67.52
N PRO A 962 34.57 -8.08 68.64
CA PRO A 962 35.69 -8.45 69.49
C PRO A 962 35.31 -9.70 70.29
N LYS A 963 36.00 -10.80 69.97
CA LYS A 963 36.11 -12.09 70.67
C LYS A 963 34.84 -12.83 71.07
#